data_AF-A0A8T6W7E2-F1
#
_entry.id   AF-A0A8T6W7E2-F1
#
_cell.length_a   1.000
_cell.length_b   1.000
_cell.length_c   1.000
_cell.angle_alpha   90.00
_cell.angle_beta   90.00
_cell.angle_gamma   90.00
#
_symmetry.space_group_name_H-M   'P 1'
#
loop_
_entity.id
_entity.type
_entity.pdbx_description
1 polymer ?
#
loop_
_entity_poly.entity_id
_entity_poly.type
_entity_poly.pdbx_seq_one_letter_code
_entity_poly.pdbx_strand_id
1 'polypeptide(L)'
;TMLICILTMLILQGITLPMRGKGRKEKEVETGIRNNSVIKPLQIEDERYASERDLPEATKVDSSLPSRKQKVNDQNREYGKASDNTLTVTNNNKSVMLYNETGHLLESFTIIQAAIQAAKENTNVTYTIKVNSSYNSSLEEFPITIDVKNLTLTSVEGENPIIHGKNIKKTLIEIRSSGVTVKGFTIEGGGTGVKLNSTSATEVTQNLITHNEHGIYVDSSNDNVISSNNITSNKKKGITLSGNNNTVTLNNVSLNGNTGISLDSAMHSIITKNYMWNNSIGLLVKGQTKEEYNHTILDNFVNQRELYYLYNRENITLKENITTHLTLVYCKNITLNASEIHHGDFLRLVHTENSTIFKSNFENNFYGIRVENSANITIRNNNITANKYGISIRDSLYLMVEKNNITRSEEYGIYTTSLNASEITQNYLSQNISLYITTSLSNSIIHNKVIGTLYGLYLTSSQDNKLRRNSFYGESNSVFLKEANENTFELNNISSIGKYCIYLTISDKNSLSSNRISTNNSPSVTQFGVYLSYSNNNTLWNNTVSTHGNPGFYLSFSKDNSIKTNKINDALYGVMLYRASDNNLHENQILTSTGNAFYLYYSNGAKIVNNQIINSEGNGMQLEHSEHSTIRDNAIVNCTEHGVYLRYSDSALIQNNDLEGNKGDGIHLRFLSGVDIRGNLINSNELTGLHLFYASDNVIQANEILNNGKFGVILDHSDDNLLTRNVFEGNSAGSIQEKDSTGNTITGNERPQEERPLLDEQLIWVLYAVFAIGGILGTLFIIRRRKES
;
A
#
# COMPACT_ATOMS: atom_id res chain seq x y z
N THR A 1 38.59 23.24 -25.13
CA THR A 1 39.73 23.24 -24.19
C THR A 1 40.61 24.49 -24.30
N MET A 2 40.03 25.69 -24.38
CA MET A 2 40.79 26.95 -24.27
C MET A 2 39.90 28.04 -23.65
N LEU A 3 39.37 27.76 -22.46
CA LEU A 3 38.67 28.72 -21.60
C LEU A 3 39.01 28.49 -20.10
N ILE A 4 40.23 28.04 -19.82
CA ILE A 4 40.78 27.85 -18.46
C ILE A 4 42.21 28.42 -18.39
N CYS A 5 42.45 29.60 -18.97
CA CYS A 5 43.77 30.26 -18.90
C CYS A 5 43.69 31.79 -18.85
N ILE A 6 42.60 32.38 -18.33
CA ILE A 6 42.56 33.80 -18.01
C ILE A 6 42.09 33.96 -16.56
N LEU A 7 42.97 33.56 -15.64
CA LEU A 7 42.85 33.86 -14.23
C LEU A 7 44.24 34.01 -13.60
N THR A 8 45.05 34.94 -14.11
CA THR A 8 46.31 35.37 -13.47
C THR A 8 46.76 36.75 -13.96
N MET A 9 45.85 37.73 -13.96
CA MET A 9 46.27 39.12 -13.81
C MET A 9 45.29 39.85 -12.89
N LEU A 10 45.85 40.41 -11.82
CA LEU A 10 45.26 41.32 -10.82
C LEU A 10 44.74 40.67 -9.53
N ILE A 11 45.69 40.15 -8.74
CA ILE A 11 45.70 40.38 -7.29
C ILE A 11 46.58 41.62 -7.05
N LEU A 12 46.00 42.73 -6.61
CA LEU A 12 46.65 43.72 -5.74
C LEU A 12 45.61 44.69 -5.17
N GLN A 13 45.78 45.01 -3.89
CA GLN A 13 44.84 45.62 -2.93
C GLN A 13 43.83 44.60 -2.36
N GLY A 14 44.10 43.87 -1.27
CA GLY A 14 45.05 44.13 -0.19
C GLY A 14 44.53 45.22 0.74
N ILE A 15 43.72 44.85 1.74
CA ILE A 15 43.80 45.30 3.14
C ILE A 15 43.03 44.30 4.02
N THR A 16 43.66 43.99 5.15
CA THR A 16 43.43 42.93 6.13
C THR A 16 42.75 43.43 7.41
N LEU A 17 41.78 42.64 7.94
CA LEU A 17 41.56 42.21 9.35
C LEU A 17 41.37 43.29 10.48
N PRO A 18 41.00 42.95 11.75
CA PRO A 18 40.29 41.79 12.33
C PRO A 18 39.25 42.11 13.47
N MET A 19 38.53 41.06 13.91
CA MET A 19 38.05 40.74 15.29
C MET A 19 37.34 41.77 16.20
N ARG A 20 36.12 41.44 16.67
CA ARG A 20 35.76 41.07 18.07
C ARG A 20 34.25 41.09 18.34
N GLY A 21 33.74 39.97 18.86
CA GLY A 21 33.07 39.86 20.17
C GLY A 21 31.72 40.57 20.43
N LYS A 22 30.71 39.75 20.73
CA LYS A 22 29.65 39.84 21.78
C LYS A 22 28.46 39.01 21.28
N GLY A 23 27.99 37.94 21.90
CA GLY A 23 27.80 37.76 23.33
C GLY A 23 26.49 38.42 23.75
N ARG A 24 25.35 37.74 23.59
CA ARG A 24 24.15 37.98 24.40
C ARG A 24 23.25 36.74 24.46
N LYS A 25 23.22 36.16 25.66
CA LYS A 25 22.14 35.35 26.24
C LYS A 25 20.88 36.21 26.39
N GLU A 26 19.79 35.50 26.73
CA GLU A 26 18.46 35.91 27.22
C GLU A 26 17.36 35.61 26.19
N LYS A 27 16.26 34.93 26.51
CA LYS A 27 15.66 34.61 27.82
C LYS A 27 14.72 33.41 27.66
N GLU A 28 14.86 32.44 28.56
CA GLU A 28 13.74 31.60 28.96
C GLU A 28 12.64 32.50 29.52
N VAL A 29 11.41 32.27 29.08
CA VAL A 29 10.21 32.78 29.74
C VAL A 29 9.37 31.56 30.10
N GLU A 30 9.64 31.04 31.29
CA GLU A 30 8.59 30.41 32.10
C GLU A 30 7.54 31.50 32.38
N THR A 31 6.32 31.27 31.91
CA THR A 31 5.13 31.84 32.54
C THR A 31 4.11 30.72 32.68
N GLY A 32 4.01 30.18 33.90
CA GLY A 32 2.86 29.41 34.30
C GLY A 32 1.67 30.35 34.49
N ILE A 33 0.54 30.06 33.85
CA ILE A 33 -0.78 30.55 34.27
C ILE A 33 -1.81 29.43 34.06
N ARG A 34 -2.13 28.80 35.20
CA ARG A 34 -3.47 28.45 35.71
C ARG A 34 -4.54 27.92 34.73
N ASN A 35 -4.89 26.66 35.02
CA ASN A 35 -6.26 26.14 35.01
C ASN A 35 -7.32 27.21 35.35
N ASN A 36 -8.26 27.43 34.43
CA ASN A 36 -9.71 27.42 34.66
C ASN A 36 -10.45 27.94 33.43
N SER A 37 -11.07 27.04 32.68
CA SER A 37 -12.30 27.36 31.96
C SER A 37 -13.16 26.11 31.93
N VAL A 38 -14.02 26.00 32.94
CA VAL A 38 -15.22 25.17 32.93
C VAL A 38 -16.04 25.59 31.72
N ILE A 39 -16.07 24.76 30.68
CA ILE A 39 -17.01 24.92 29.56
C ILE A 39 -18.18 23.99 29.85
N LYS A 40 -19.34 24.61 30.02
CA LYS A 40 -20.64 23.96 30.23
C LYS A 40 -20.97 23.03 29.05
N PRO A 41 -21.62 21.88 29.28
CA PRO A 41 -22.20 21.10 28.19
C PRO A 41 -23.26 21.93 27.46
N LEU A 42 -23.29 21.82 26.13
CA LEU A 42 -24.33 22.41 25.30
C LEU A 42 -25.68 21.81 25.71
N GLN A 43 -26.58 22.69 26.16
CA GLN A 43 -28.00 22.44 26.22
C GLN A 43 -28.51 22.25 24.79
N ILE A 44 -29.06 21.07 24.51
CA ILE A 44 -30.16 20.96 23.57
C ILE A 44 -31.35 21.55 24.34
N GLU A 45 -31.92 22.65 23.84
CA GLU A 45 -33.16 23.20 24.37
C GLU A 45 -34.27 22.16 24.18
N ASP A 46 -34.63 21.48 25.26
CA ASP A 46 -35.98 20.97 25.47
C ASP A 46 -36.33 21.07 26.96
N GLU A 47 -37.49 21.67 27.24
CA GLU A 47 -37.95 22.05 28.57
C GLU A 47 -38.34 20.81 29.40
N ARG A 48 -37.58 20.54 30.48
CA ARG A 48 -38.07 20.40 31.87
C ARG A 48 -37.12 19.58 32.77
N TYR A 49 -37.07 20.04 34.02
CA TYR A 49 -36.50 19.43 35.25
C TYR A 49 -34.99 19.52 35.49
N ALA A 50 -34.66 20.41 36.42
CA ALA A 50 -33.41 20.47 37.16
C ALA A 50 -33.56 19.72 38.50
N SER A 51 -32.52 18.99 38.93
CA SER A 51 -31.91 19.14 40.27
C SER A 51 -30.71 18.20 40.45
N GLU A 52 -29.56 18.84 40.66
CA GLU A 52 -28.47 18.55 41.60
C GLU A 52 -27.70 17.20 41.60
N ARG A 53 -26.38 17.39 41.70
CA ARG A 53 -25.28 16.43 41.65
C ARG A 53 -24.71 16.29 43.06
N ASP A 54 -24.28 15.09 43.41
CA ASP A 54 -23.12 14.86 44.26
C ASP A 54 -22.43 13.56 43.80
N LEU A 55 -21.16 13.66 43.42
CA LEU A 55 -20.28 12.56 43.01
C LEU A 55 -19.24 12.33 44.12
N PRO A 56 -18.97 11.09 44.57
CA PRO A 56 -17.81 10.83 45.42
C PRO A 56 -16.53 10.61 44.59
N GLU A 57 -15.43 11.17 45.08
CA GLU A 57 -14.07 11.07 44.54
C GLU A 57 -13.55 9.62 44.50
N ALA A 58 -12.91 9.26 43.38
CA ALA A 58 -12.26 7.97 43.18
C ALA A 58 -10.87 7.93 43.84
N THR A 59 -10.67 6.99 44.76
CA THR A 59 -9.37 6.65 45.34
C THR A 59 -8.47 5.92 44.34
N LYS A 60 -7.25 6.46 44.15
CA LYS A 60 -6.14 5.83 43.42
C LYS A 60 -5.76 4.49 44.07
N VAL A 61 -5.69 3.42 43.28
CA VAL A 61 -5.04 2.16 43.66
C VAL A 61 -3.74 2.02 42.87
N ASP A 62 -2.66 1.94 43.63
CA ASP A 62 -1.27 1.84 43.21
C ASP A 62 -0.96 0.46 42.61
N SER A 63 -0.19 0.46 41.52
CA SER A 63 0.17 -0.72 40.74
C SER A 63 1.56 -1.20 41.12
N SER A 64 1.66 -2.22 41.97
CA SER A 64 2.91 -2.96 42.17
C SER A 64 2.65 -4.45 42.40
N LEU A 65 2.85 -5.26 41.35
CA LEU A 65 3.01 -6.71 41.43
C LEU A 65 4.51 -7.05 41.31
N PRO A 66 5.11 -7.85 42.20
CA PRO A 66 6.45 -8.37 41.97
C PRO A 66 6.39 -9.67 41.16
N SER A 67 7.22 -9.72 40.13
CA SER A 67 7.54 -10.88 39.31
C SER A 67 8.20 -12.00 40.11
N ARG A 68 7.75 -13.25 39.94
CA ARG A 68 8.54 -14.43 40.31
C ARG A 68 8.58 -15.44 39.16
N LYS A 69 9.74 -15.47 38.49
CA LYS A 69 10.17 -16.55 37.60
C LYS A 69 10.39 -17.81 38.42
N GLN A 70 9.92 -18.97 37.96
CA GLN A 70 10.55 -20.24 38.32
C GLN A 70 10.54 -21.22 37.15
N LYS A 71 11.73 -21.79 36.95
CA LYS A 71 12.15 -22.69 35.88
C LYS A 71 11.58 -24.10 36.07
N VAL A 72 11.42 -24.77 34.93
CA VAL A 72 11.19 -26.21 34.76
C VAL A 72 12.51 -26.98 34.95
N ASN A 73 12.50 -28.11 35.68
CA ASN A 73 13.00 -29.43 35.24
C ASN A 73 12.97 -30.51 36.35
N ASP A 74 12.36 -31.64 35.96
CA ASP A 74 12.72 -33.06 36.16
C ASP A 74 13.20 -33.61 37.53
N GLN A 75 12.49 -34.62 38.06
CA GLN A 75 12.87 -36.05 37.92
C GLN A 75 11.99 -36.97 38.81
N ASN A 76 11.64 -38.13 38.26
CA ASN A 76 10.99 -39.28 38.92
C ASN A 76 11.87 -39.90 40.02
N ARG A 77 11.24 -40.37 41.12
CA ARG A 77 11.62 -41.62 41.83
C ARG A 77 10.50 -42.15 42.72
N GLU A 78 10.46 -43.47 42.76
CA GLU A 78 9.43 -44.40 43.22
C GLU A 78 9.34 -44.66 44.75
N TYR A 79 8.16 -45.16 45.14
CA TYR A 79 7.77 -46.04 46.25
C TYR A 79 8.11 -45.69 47.72
N GLY A 80 7.03 -45.49 48.51
CA GLY A 80 7.05 -45.51 49.97
C GLY A 80 5.65 -45.58 50.59
N LYS A 81 5.30 -46.79 51.04
CA LYS A 81 4.14 -47.27 51.83
C LYS A 81 3.24 -46.26 52.55
N ALA A 82 1.95 -46.62 52.49
CA ALA A 82 0.83 -46.15 53.27
C ALA A 82 1.10 -46.02 54.78
N SER A 83 0.61 -44.92 55.35
CA SER A 83 -0.01 -44.93 56.67
C SER A 83 -1.30 -44.12 56.57
N ASP A 84 -2.37 -44.77 57.00
CA ASP A 84 -3.71 -44.24 57.18
C ASP A 84 -3.69 -42.87 57.87
N ASN A 85 -4.24 -41.89 57.18
CA ASN A 85 -5.07 -40.87 57.79
C ASN A 85 -5.99 -40.32 56.70
N THR A 86 -6.91 -41.18 56.26
CA THR A 86 -8.16 -40.77 55.61
C THR A 86 -9.03 -40.07 56.65
N LEU A 87 -8.66 -38.83 57.00
CA LEU A 87 -9.66 -37.82 57.31
C LEU A 87 -10.30 -37.44 55.98
N THR A 88 -11.28 -38.24 55.57
CA THR A 88 -12.34 -37.84 54.66
C THR A 88 -13.08 -36.68 55.31
N VAL A 89 -12.57 -35.46 55.14
CA VAL A 89 -13.43 -34.28 55.12
C VAL A 89 -14.26 -34.42 53.86
N THR A 90 -15.35 -35.20 53.97
CA THR A 90 -16.52 -35.01 53.12
C THR A 90 -17.03 -33.62 53.47
N ASN A 91 -16.52 -32.63 52.75
CA ASN A 91 -17.03 -31.27 52.83
C ASN A 91 -18.41 -31.32 52.16
N ASN A 92 -19.43 -31.76 52.90
CA ASN A 92 -20.85 -31.57 52.61
C ASN A 92 -21.21 -30.08 52.74
N ASN A 93 -20.33 -29.18 52.29
CA ASN A 93 -20.58 -27.75 52.20
C ASN A 93 -21.49 -27.54 50.99
N LYS A 94 -22.78 -27.77 51.24
CA LYS A 94 -23.87 -27.39 50.34
C LYS A 94 -23.89 -25.86 50.24
N SER A 95 -23.07 -25.33 49.34
CA SER A 95 -22.79 -23.91 49.12
C SER A 95 -23.82 -23.20 48.25
N VAL A 96 -24.76 -23.97 47.68
CA VAL A 96 -25.84 -23.51 46.80
C VAL A 96 -27.17 -23.74 47.52
N MET A 97 -27.97 -22.69 47.72
CA MET A 97 -29.22 -22.74 48.48
C MET A 97 -30.39 -22.32 47.60
N LEU A 98 -31.40 -23.18 47.47
CA LEU A 98 -32.61 -22.93 46.69
C LEU A 98 -33.74 -22.44 47.60
N TYR A 99 -34.31 -21.28 47.27
CA TYR A 99 -35.43 -20.67 47.96
C TYR A 99 -36.64 -20.53 47.04
N ASN A 100 -37.84 -20.64 47.61
CA ASN A 100 -39.09 -20.32 46.93
C ASN A 100 -39.38 -18.81 46.94
N GLU A 101 -40.51 -18.43 46.36
CA GLU A 101 -41.00 -17.04 46.28
C GLU A 101 -41.25 -16.35 47.65
N THR A 102 -41.49 -17.12 48.72
CA THR A 102 -41.66 -16.56 50.08
C THR A 102 -40.34 -16.40 50.82
N GLY A 103 -39.20 -16.73 50.18
CA GLY A 103 -37.87 -16.72 50.81
C GLY A 103 -37.62 -17.89 51.76
N HIS A 104 -38.45 -18.94 51.72
CA HIS A 104 -38.23 -20.16 52.48
C HIS A 104 -37.18 -21.03 51.77
N LEU A 105 -36.17 -21.48 52.53
CA LEU A 105 -35.16 -22.40 52.03
C LEU A 105 -35.80 -23.77 51.77
N LEU A 106 -35.79 -24.22 50.53
CA LEU A 106 -36.30 -25.52 50.12
C LEU A 106 -35.25 -26.62 50.33
N GLU A 107 -34.07 -26.41 49.75
CA GLU A 107 -32.99 -27.39 49.79
C GLU A 107 -31.64 -26.72 49.50
N SER A 108 -30.55 -27.35 49.97
CA SER A 108 -29.18 -26.94 49.65
C SER A 108 -28.45 -28.03 48.84
N PHE A 109 -27.59 -27.60 47.93
CA PHE A 109 -26.88 -28.41 46.94
C PHE A 109 -25.39 -28.08 46.92
N THR A 110 -24.58 -28.95 46.31
CA THR A 110 -23.14 -28.74 46.08
C THR A 110 -22.83 -28.04 44.76
N ILE A 111 -23.74 -28.16 43.77
CA ILE A 111 -23.61 -27.58 42.43
C ILE A 111 -24.88 -26.81 42.04
N ILE A 112 -24.70 -25.77 41.23
CA ILE A 112 -25.76 -24.87 40.73
C ILE A 112 -26.71 -25.65 39.81
N GLN A 113 -26.20 -26.50 38.93
CA GLN A 113 -27.04 -27.24 37.99
C GLN A 113 -28.08 -28.14 38.69
N ALA A 114 -27.74 -28.74 39.82
CA ALA A 114 -28.66 -29.55 40.61
C ALA A 114 -29.77 -28.70 41.24
N ALA A 115 -29.44 -27.51 41.76
CA ALA A 115 -30.43 -26.58 42.29
C ALA A 115 -31.39 -26.07 41.21
N ILE A 116 -30.90 -25.83 39.99
CA ILE A 116 -31.74 -25.47 38.83
C ILE A 116 -32.69 -26.63 38.48
N GLN A 117 -32.18 -27.86 38.47
CA GLN A 117 -32.99 -29.03 38.14
C GLN A 117 -34.12 -29.25 39.16
N ALA A 118 -33.88 -29.01 40.45
CA ALA A 118 -34.91 -29.06 41.49
C ALA A 118 -35.96 -27.94 41.32
N ALA A 119 -35.55 -26.74 40.89
CA ALA A 119 -36.48 -25.64 40.59
C ALA A 119 -37.39 -25.91 39.38
N LYS A 120 -37.01 -26.85 38.49
CA LYS A 120 -37.77 -27.18 37.28
C LYS A 120 -39.07 -27.94 37.55
N GLU A 121 -39.23 -28.53 38.73
CA GLU A 121 -40.37 -29.38 39.07
C GLU A 121 -41.69 -28.59 39.20
N ASN A 122 -41.65 -27.26 39.40
CA ASN A 122 -42.85 -26.41 39.43
C ASN A 122 -42.62 -25.05 38.77
N THR A 123 -43.03 -24.93 37.50
CA THR A 123 -42.74 -23.77 36.64
C THR A 123 -43.60 -22.51 36.88
N ASN A 124 -44.54 -22.57 37.83
CA ASN A 124 -45.41 -21.43 38.18
C ASN A 124 -44.87 -20.59 39.35
N VAL A 125 -43.74 -20.97 39.93
CA VAL A 125 -43.14 -20.35 41.11
C VAL A 125 -41.88 -19.59 40.72
N THR A 126 -41.63 -18.46 41.38
CA THR A 126 -40.36 -17.72 41.26
C THR A 126 -39.35 -18.33 42.23
N TYR A 127 -38.14 -18.63 41.75
CA TYR A 127 -37.10 -19.25 42.56
C TYR A 127 -35.90 -18.33 42.73
N THR A 128 -35.25 -18.41 43.89
CA THR A 128 -33.95 -17.78 44.14
C THR A 128 -32.92 -18.83 44.51
N ILE A 129 -31.81 -18.89 43.78
CA ILE A 129 -30.64 -19.69 44.13
C ILE A 129 -29.57 -18.73 44.67
N LYS A 130 -29.17 -18.90 45.92
CA LYS A 130 -28.05 -18.15 46.53
C LYS A 130 -26.80 -19.02 46.60
N VAL A 131 -25.66 -18.49 46.16
CA VAL A 131 -24.38 -19.21 46.12
C VAL A 131 -23.35 -18.50 46.99
N ASN A 132 -22.69 -19.23 47.89
CA ASN A 132 -21.65 -18.71 48.78
C ASN A 132 -20.23 -18.96 48.20
N SER A 133 -19.23 -18.30 48.79
CA SER A 133 -17.81 -18.30 48.38
C SER A 133 -17.11 -19.65 48.52
N SER A 134 -17.67 -20.60 49.29
CA SER A 134 -17.15 -21.97 49.37
C SER A 134 -17.55 -22.84 48.18
N TYR A 135 -18.30 -22.28 47.22
CA TYR A 135 -18.68 -22.95 45.99
C TYR A 135 -17.47 -23.42 45.18
N ASN A 136 -17.50 -24.69 44.77
CA ASN A 136 -16.45 -25.32 44.00
C ASN A 136 -16.94 -25.62 42.57
N SER A 137 -16.59 -24.74 41.63
CA SER A 137 -16.97 -24.90 40.22
C SER A 137 -16.36 -26.13 39.54
N SER A 138 -15.37 -26.81 40.14
CA SER A 138 -14.80 -28.03 39.57
C SER A 138 -15.77 -29.21 39.54
N LEU A 139 -16.86 -29.12 40.29
CA LEU A 139 -17.90 -30.14 40.36
C LEU A 139 -18.99 -29.93 39.28
N GLU A 140 -18.98 -28.81 38.56
CA GLU A 140 -19.94 -28.54 37.49
C GLU A 140 -19.57 -29.22 36.18
N GLU A 141 -20.61 -29.54 35.42
CA GLU A 141 -20.50 -29.76 33.99
C GLU A 141 -20.94 -28.50 33.24
N PHE A 142 -20.07 -27.97 32.38
CA PHE A 142 -20.36 -26.75 31.61
C PHE A 142 -20.99 -27.06 30.23
N PRO A 143 -22.01 -26.28 29.81
CA PRO A 143 -22.52 -25.07 30.47
C PRO A 143 -23.49 -25.35 31.62
N ILE A 144 -23.46 -24.49 32.65
CA ILE A 144 -24.57 -24.35 33.60
C ILE A 144 -25.75 -23.80 32.80
N THR A 145 -26.76 -24.64 32.60
CA THR A 145 -27.92 -24.34 31.75
C THR A 145 -29.10 -23.94 32.61
N ILE A 146 -29.55 -22.69 32.45
CA ILE A 146 -30.75 -22.17 33.10
C ILE A 146 -31.91 -22.24 32.11
N ASP A 147 -32.74 -23.28 32.25
CA ASP A 147 -33.94 -23.51 31.43
C ASP A 147 -35.25 -23.38 32.24
N VAL A 148 -35.18 -22.76 33.42
CA VAL A 148 -36.33 -22.44 34.28
C VAL A 148 -36.67 -20.94 34.17
N LYS A 149 -37.95 -20.61 34.01
CA LYS A 149 -38.42 -19.21 33.93
C LYS A 149 -38.38 -18.55 35.31
N ASN A 150 -38.25 -17.22 35.35
CA ASN A 150 -38.36 -16.43 36.59
C ASN A 150 -37.40 -16.89 37.71
N LEU A 151 -36.18 -17.31 37.34
CA LEU A 151 -35.16 -17.78 38.28
C LEU A 151 -34.16 -16.66 38.57
N THR A 152 -33.93 -16.36 39.85
CA THR A 152 -32.83 -15.50 40.29
C THR A 152 -31.66 -16.34 40.77
N LEU A 153 -30.56 -16.36 40.03
CA LEU A 153 -29.27 -16.90 40.45
C LEU A 153 -28.41 -15.75 40.98
N THR A 154 -28.11 -15.74 42.28
CA THR A 154 -27.37 -14.64 42.93
C THR A 154 -26.28 -15.17 43.86
N SER A 155 -25.21 -14.40 44.04
CA SER A 155 -24.29 -14.63 45.16
C SER A 155 -24.94 -14.24 46.49
N VAL A 156 -24.40 -14.80 47.58
CA VAL A 156 -24.64 -14.28 48.92
C VAL A 156 -23.96 -12.91 49.05
N GLU A 157 -24.63 -11.96 49.70
CA GLU A 157 -24.13 -10.59 49.84
C GLU A 157 -22.75 -10.56 50.52
N GLY A 158 -21.81 -9.81 49.94
CA GLY A 158 -20.42 -9.74 50.40
C GLY A 158 -19.57 -10.96 50.00
N GLU A 159 -20.17 -11.99 49.42
CA GLU A 159 -19.47 -13.17 48.93
C GLU A 159 -19.28 -13.09 47.41
N ASN A 160 -18.09 -13.48 46.93
CA ASN A 160 -17.71 -13.43 45.51
C ASN A 160 -17.45 -14.86 44.99
N PRO A 161 -18.48 -15.70 44.82
CA PRO A 161 -18.32 -17.05 44.28
C PRO A 161 -17.75 -16.99 42.85
N ILE A 162 -16.85 -17.95 42.56
CA ILE A 162 -16.15 -18.03 41.27
C ILE A 162 -16.68 -19.21 40.46
N ILE A 163 -17.20 -18.92 39.26
CA ILE A 163 -17.53 -19.90 38.23
C ILE A 163 -16.34 -19.98 37.28
N HIS A 164 -15.42 -20.91 37.57
CA HIS A 164 -14.16 -21.06 36.85
C HIS A 164 -14.21 -22.25 35.88
N GLY A 165 -14.11 -21.96 34.58
CA GLY A 165 -14.17 -22.92 33.48
C GLY A 165 -12.86 -23.64 33.15
N LYS A 166 -11.73 -23.33 33.81
CA LYS A 166 -10.42 -23.97 33.57
C LYS A 166 -9.94 -23.90 32.10
N ASN A 167 -10.19 -22.78 31.43
CA ASN A 167 -9.85 -22.52 30.02
C ASN A 167 -10.53 -23.47 29.01
N ILE A 168 -11.73 -23.95 29.32
CA ILE A 168 -12.55 -24.66 28.34
C ILE A 168 -13.04 -23.71 27.24
N LYS A 169 -13.25 -24.23 26.03
CA LYS A 169 -13.81 -23.46 24.91
C LYS A 169 -15.35 -23.40 24.89
N LYS A 170 -16.00 -23.84 25.97
CA LYS A 170 -17.47 -23.88 26.09
C LYS A 170 -18.01 -22.64 26.80
N THR A 171 -19.29 -22.36 26.63
CA THR A 171 -20.02 -21.40 27.45
C THR A 171 -20.02 -21.84 28.92
N LEU A 172 -19.92 -20.90 29.87
CA LEU A 172 -20.01 -21.20 31.31
C LEU A 172 -21.44 -21.16 31.81
N ILE A 173 -22.16 -20.07 31.57
CA ILE A 173 -23.60 -19.96 31.86
C ILE A 173 -24.37 -19.79 30.56
N GLU A 174 -25.33 -20.67 30.29
CA GLU A 174 -26.27 -20.53 29.18
C GLU A 174 -27.70 -20.38 29.71
N ILE A 175 -28.32 -19.24 29.41
CA ILE A 175 -29.69 -18.91 29.79
C ILE A 175 -30.59 -19.20 28.59
N ARG A 176 -31.56 -20.10 28.78
CA ARG A 176 -32.52 -20.57 27.75
C ARG A 176 -33.98 -20.28 28.10
N SER A 177 -34.23 -19.70 29.28
CA SER A 177 -35.57 -19.32 29.74
C SER A 177 -35.66 -17.83 30.08
N SER A 178 -36.85 -17.26 29.91
CA SER A 178 -37.11 -15.83 30.13
C SER A 178 -37.33 -15.49 31.61
N GLY A 179 -37.14 -14.22 31.99
CA GLY A 179 -37.32 -13.75 33.36
C GLY A 179 -36.18 -14.13 34.31
N VAL A 180 -35.03 -14.55 33.78
CA VAL A 180 -33.89 -15.01 34.61
C VAL A 180 -33.05 -13.82 35.07
N THR A 181 -32.56 -13.86 36.31
CA THR A 181 -31.56 -12.90 36.81
C THR A 181 -30.27 -13.64 37.18
N VAL A 182 -29.11 -13.15 36.72
CA VAL A 182 -27.78 -13.65 37.12
C VAL A 182 -26.96 -12.51 37.73
N LYS A 183 -26.60 -12.64 39.02
CA LYS A 183 -26.01 -11.54 39.79
C LYS A 183 -24.90 -11.93 40.77
N GLY A 184 -23.83 -11.13 40.79
CA GLY A 184 -22.81 -11.16 41.86
C GLY A 184 -21.71 -12.21 41.72
N PHE A 185 -21.47 -12.74 40.52
CA PHE A 185 -20.47 -13.80 40.29
C PHE A 185 -19.18 -13.28 39.68
N THR A 186 -18.06 -13.96 39.98
CA THR A 186 -16.87 -13.93 39.12
C THR A 186 -16.97 -15.08 38.12
N ILE A 187 -16.93 -14.80 36.82
CA ILE A 187 -17.13 -15.78 35.74
C ILE A 187 -15.92 -15.76 34.81
N GLU A 188 -15.12 -16.83 34.80
CA GLU A 188 -13.85 -16.83 34.10
C GLU A 188 -13.37 -18.17 33.52
N GLY A 189 -12.47 -18.09 32.54
CA GLY A 189 -11.82 -19.26 31.96
C GLY A 189 -12.71 -20.10 31.04
N GLY A 190 -13.72 -19.51 30.41
CA GLY A 190 -14.60 -20.16 29.43
C GLY A 190 -14.40 -19.67 27.99
N GLY A 191 -15.14 -20.29 27.06
CA GLY A 191 -15.32 -19.78 25.70
C GLY A 191 -16.21 -18.54 25.70
N THR A 192 -17.40 -18.63 26.29
CA THR A 192 -18.27 -17.47 26.57
C THR A 192 -18.60 -17.46 28.05
N GLY A 193 -18.47 -16.32 28.72
CA GLY A 193 -18.83 -16.20 30.13
C GLY A 193 -20.33 -16.46 30.35
N VAL A 194 -21.17 -15.60 29.77
CA VAL A 194 -22.63 -15.71 29.85
C VAL A 194 -23.24 -15.64 28.45
N LYS A 195 -24.04 -16.64 28.08
CA LYS A 195 -24.83 -16.64 26.84
C LYS A 195 -26.32 -16.56 27.16
N LEU A 196 -27.02 -15.61 26.56
CA LEU A 196 -28.48 -15.58 26.50
C LEU A 196 -28.89 -16.14 25.14
N ASN A 197 -29.78 -17.13 25.12
CA ASN A 197 -30.16 -17.84 23.90
C ASN A 197 -31.68 -17.91 23.77
N SER A 198 -32.23 -17.14 22.82
CA SER A 198 -33.68 -17.06 22.57
C SER A 198 -34.51 -16.70 23.82
N THR A 199 -34.04 -15.74 24.60
CA THR A 199 -34.65 -15.32 25.89
C THR A 199 -35.19 -13.90 25.86
N SER A 200 -36.04 -13.58 26.84
CA SER A 200 -36.54 -12.22 27.08
C SER A 200 -36.64 -11.91 28.57
N ALA A 201 -36.70 -10.62 28.92
CA ALA A 201 -36.80 -10.16 30.31
C ALA A 201 -35.72 -10.75 31.23
N THR A 202 -34.53 -11.03 30.70
CA THR A 202 -33.39 -11.55 31.46
C THR A 202 -32.54 -10.39 31.95
N GLU A 203 -32.04 -10.46 33.19
CA GLU A 203 -31.08 -9.51 33.75
C GLU A 203 -29.74 -10.19 34.05
N VAL A 204 -28.65 -9.63 33.53
CA VAL A 204 -27.28 -9.99 33.93
C VAL A 204 -26.66 -8.77 34.59
N THR A 205 -26.41 -8.83 35.89
CA THR A 205 -26.00 -7.64 36.65
C THR A 205 -24.96 -7.85 37.73
N GLN A 206 -24.10 -6.86 37.98
CA GLN A 206 -23.10 -6.89 39.06
C GLN A 206 -22.17 -8.12 39.02
N ASN A 207 -21.80 -8.60 37.83
CA ASN A 207 -20.84 -9.70 37.66
C ASN A 207 -19.46 -9.18 37.25
N LEU A 208 -18.40 -9.89 37.66
CA LEU A 208 -17.05 -9.76 37.12
C LEU A 208 -16.84 -10.87 36.07
N ILE A 209 -16.79 -10.51 34.79
CA ILE A 209 -16.67 -11.48 33.68
C ILE A 209 -15.30 -11.29 33.01
N THR A 210 -14.39 -12.23 33.26
CA THR A 210 -12.97 -12.05 32.92
C THR A 210 -12.29 -13.29 32.34
N HIS A 211 -11.23 -13.11 31.56
CA HIS A 211 -10.40 -14.21 31.03
C HIS A 211 -11.18 -15.28 30.23
N ASN A 212 -12.30 -14.92 29.60
CA ASN A 212 -13.02 -15.78 28.67
C ASN A 212 -12.58 -15.48 27.22
N GLU A 213 -12.98 -16.29 26.22
CA GLU A 213 -12.84 -15.83 24.83
C GLU A 213 -13.79 -14.64 24.54
N HIS A 214 -15.04 -14.74 24.98
CA HIS A 214 -16.08 -13.71 24.92
C HIS A 214 -16.71 -13.50 26.30
N GLY A 215 -17.06 -12.26 26.65
CA GLY A 215 -17.70 -11.95 27.94
C GLY A 215 -19.18 -12.37 27.98
N ILE A 216 -20.07 -11.50 27.52
CA ILE A 216 -21.52 -11.74 27.41
C ILE A 216 -21.93 -11.82 25.95
N TYR A 217 -22.70 -12.84 25.57
CA TYR A 217 -23.28 -12.96 24.24
C TYR A 217 -24.81 -13.10 24.31
N VAL A 218 -25.52 -12.12 23.74
CA VAL A 218 -26.98 -12.09 23.65
C VAL A 218 -27.38 -12.55 22.26
N ASP A 219 -27.64 -13.84 22.14
CA ASP A 219 -27.94 -14.54 20.90
C ASP A 219 -29.46 -14.60 20.67
N SER A 220 -29.94 -13.88 19.66
CA SER A 220 -31.35 -13.89 19.23
C SER A 220 -32.34 -13.69 20.40
N SER A 221 -31.93 -12.92 21.41
CA SER A 221 -32.66 -12.70 22.66
C SER A 221 -33.05 -11.23 22.77
N ASN A 222 -34.31 -10.94 23.08
CA ASN A 222 -34.87 -9.59 23.04
C ASN A 222 -35.25 -9.08 24.41
N ASP A 223 -35.34 -7.76 24.61
CA ASP A 223 -35.90 -7.17 25.83
C ASP A 223 -35.16 -7.61 27.13
N ASN A 224 -33.83 -7.74 27.07
CA ASN A 224 -32.98 -8.11 28.21
C ASN A 224 -32.19 -6.90 28.75
N VAL A 225 -31.77 -6.98 30.01
CA VAL A 225 -31.00 -5.94 30.70
C VAL A 225 -29.62 -6.48 31.07
N ILE A 226 -28.57 -5.80 30.61
CA ILE A 226 -27.19 -6.05 31.02
C ILE A 226 -26.72 -4.82 31.76
N SER A 227 -26.61 -4.90 33.09
CA SER A 227 -26.40 -3.72 33.92
C SER A 227 -25.25 -3.86 34.90
N SER A 228 -24.49 -2.80 35.18
CA SER A 228 -23.53 -2.76 36.30
C SER A 228 -22.49 -3.90 36.36
N ASN A 229 -22.12 -4.51 35.23
CA ASN A 229 -21.11 -5.57 35.20
C ASN A 229 -19.70 -4.98 34.96
N ASN A 230 -18.68 -5.69 35.44
CA ASN A 230 -17.29 -5.46 35.06
C ASN A 230 -16.84 -6.58 34.10
N ILE A 231 -16.76 -6.27 32.81
CA ILE A 231 -16.37 -7.22 31.75
C ILE A 231 -14.97 -6.88 31.26
N THR A 232 -13.97 -7.61 31.74
CA THR A 232 -12.56 -7.25 31.52
C THR A 232 -11.70 -8.39 31.01
N SER A 233 -10.62 -8.09 30.28
CA SER A 233 -9.57 -9.06 29.95
C SER A 233 -10.06 -10.32 29.21
N ASN A 234 -11.14 -10.21 28.44
CA ASN A 234 -11.59 -11.29 27.56
C ASN A 234 -10.85 -11.22 26.22
N LYS A 235 -10.51 -12.38 25.64
CA LYS A 235 -9.60 -12.44 24.49
C LYS A 235 -10.14 -11.75 23.23
N LYS A 236 -11.47 -11.70 23.06
CA LYS A 236 -12.14 -11.11 21.89
C LYS A 236 -13.09 -9.99 22.32
N LYS A 237 -14.39 -10.27 22.41
CA LYS A 237 -15.43 -9.25 22.63
C LYS A 237 -15.92 -9.23 24.09
N GLY A 238 -16.23 -8.04 24.60
CA GLY A 238 -16.84 -7.86 25.92
C GLY A 238 -18.30 -8.26 25.93
N ILE A 239 -19.17 -7.44 25.33
CA ILE A 239 -20.62 -7.68 25.17
C ILE A 239 -20.93 -7.76 23.67
N THR A 240 -21.69 -8.77 23.24
CA THR A 240 -22.20 -8.86 21.86
C THR A 240 -23.71 -9.05 21.86
N LEU A 241 -24.42 -8.25 21.06
CA LEU A 241 -25.88 -8.30 20.90
C LEU A 241 -26.24 -8.68 19.47
N SER A 242 -27.05 -9.72 19.28
CA SER A 242 -27.74 -10.00 18.01
C SER A 242 -29.26 -9.98 18.10
N GLY A 243 -29.82 -9.88 19.30
CA GLY A 243 -31.26 -9.66 19.50
C GLY A 243 -31.63 -8.19 19.74
N ASN A 244 -32.91 -7.90 19.70
CA ASN A 244 -33.49 -6.55 19.62
C ASN A 244 -33.93 -6.01 20.98
N ASN A 245 -34.13 -4.69 21.07
CA ASN A 245 -34.71 -4.01 22.25
C ASN A 245 -33.95 -4.29 23.57
N ASN A 246 -32.66 -4.64 23.51
CA ASN A 246 -31.90 -4.93 24.71
C ASN A 246 -31.37 -3.63 25.34
N THR A 247 -31.31 -3.57 26.67
CA THR A 247 -30.73 -2.46 27.42
C THR A 247 -29.36 -2.85 27.98
N VAL A 248 -28.32 -2.11 27.61
CA VAL A 248 -26.97 -2.27 28.16
C VAL A 248 -26.59 -0.98 28.87
N THR A 249 -26.46 -1.02 30.20
CA THR A 249 -26.28 0.20 30.98
C THR A 249 -25.32 0.06 32.16
N LEU A 250 -24.59 1.12 32.52
CA LEU A 250 -23.73 1.14 33.71
C LEU A 250 -22.62 0.07 33.74
N ASN A 251 -22.27 -0.54 32.60
CA ASN A 251 -21.21 -1.55 32.56
C ASN A 251 -19.83 -0.91 32.41
N ASN A 252 -18.83 -1.50 33.06
CA ASN A 252 -17.42 -1.24 32.82
C ASN A 252 -16.87 -2.35 31.90
N VAL A 253 -16.45 -2.01 30.69
CA VAL A 253 -16.04 -2.95 29.65
C VAL A 253 -14.63 -2.62 29.19
N SER A 254 -13.63 -3.39 29.65
CA SER A 254 -12.23 -2.97 29.56
C SER A 254 -11.25 -4.05 29.14
N LEU A 255 -10.13 -3.67 28.50
CA LEU A 255 -9.03 -4.60 28.22
C LEU A 255 -9.47 -5.86 27.43
N ASN A 256 -10.56 -5.79 26.67
CA ASN A 256 -10.99 -6.89 25.82
C ASN A 256 -10.27 -6.78 24.48
N GLY A 257 -9.73 -7.90 23.98
CA GLY A 257 -8.77 -7.90 22.88
C GLY A 257 -9.28 -7.32 21.55
N ASN A 258 -10.60 -7.26 21.35
CA ASN A 258 -11.23 -6.72 20.15
C ASN A 258 -12.22 -5.59 20.48
N THR A 259 -13.52 -5.90 20.55
CA THR A 259 -14.58 -4.88 20.73
C THR A 259 -15.11 -4.91 22.16
N GLY A 260 -15.29 -3.75 22.78
CA GLY A 260 -15.99 -3.62 24.06
C GLY A 260 -17.44 -4.07 23.93
N ILE A 261 -18.27 -3.28 23.24
CA ILE A 261 -19.68 -3.58 22.96
C ILE A 261 -19.90 -3.67 21.44
N SER A 262 -20.44 -4.79 20.97
CA SER A 262 -20.74 -5.04 19.55
C SER A 262 -22.23 -5.26 19.37
N LEU A 263 -22.86 -4.50 18.46
CA LEU A 263 -24.24 -4.71 18.01
C LEU A 263 -24.17 -5.30 16.60
N ASP A 264 -24.52 -6.57 16.46
CA ASP A 264 -24.40 -7.35 15.24
C ASP A 264 -25.81 -7.73 14.76
N SER A 265 -26.38 -6.96 13.82
CA SER A 265 -27.75 -7.13 13.32
C SER A 265 -28.86 -6.98 14.39
N ALA A 266 -28.54 -6.40 15.55
CA ALA A 266 -29.53 -6.00 16.54
C ALA A 266 -30.27 -4.73 16.09
N MET A 267 -31.48 -4.50 16.60
CA MET A 267 -32.29 -3.31 16.37
C MET A 267 -32.80 -2.73 17.69
N HIS A 268 -33.01 -1.42 17.75
CA HIS A 268 -33.73 -0.72 18.83
C HIS A 268 -33.19 -0.90 20.25
N SER A 269 -31.97 -1.42 20.40
CA SER A 269 -31.29 -1.52 21.70
C SER A 269 -30.96 -0.15 22.29
N ILE A 270 -30.97 -0.08 23.61
CA ILE A 270 -30.64 1.10 24.42
C ILE A 270 -29.26 0.86 25.06
N ILE A 271 -28.26 1.64 24.67
CA ILE A 271 -26.90 1.56 25.21
C ILE A 271 -26.61 2.87 25.91
N THR A 272 -26.52 2.87 27.24
CA THR A 272 -26.37 4.12 28.00
C THR A 272 -25.41 4.00 29.18
N LYS A 273 -24.65 5.05 29.52
CA LYS A 273 -23.87 5.09 30.77
C LYS A 273 -22.85 3.96 30.91
N ASN A 274 -22.33 3.41 29.80
CA ASN A 274 -21.27 2.40 29.83
C ASN A 274 -19.89 3.06 29.69
N TYR A 275 -18.91 2.49 30.38
CA TYR A 275 -17.51 2.90 30.35
C TYR A 275 -16.69 1.85 29.59
N MET A 276 -16.20 2.20 28.41
CA MET A 276 -15.40 1.33 27.56
C MET A 276 -13.98 1.85 27.49
N TRP A 277 -12.98 1.10 27.93
CA TRP A 277 -11.60 1.59 27.90
C TRP A 277 -10.57 0.51 27.59
N ASN A 278 -9.53 0.88 26.84
CA ASN A 278 -8.46 -0.01 26.40
C ASN A 278 -8.95 -1.28 25.70
N ASN A 279 -10.05 -1.18 24.94
CA ASN A 279 -10.42 -2.18 23.93
C ASN A 279 -9.88 -1.72 22.58
N SER A 280 -9.71 -2.62 21.60
CA SER A 280 -9.29 -2.20 20.25
C SER A 280 -10.35 -1.30 19.58
N ILE A 281 -11.63 -1.57 19.85
CA ILE A 281 -12.77 -0.71 19.53
C ILE A 281 -13.69 -0.68 20.76
N GLY A 282 -14.08 0.49 21.26
CA GLY A 282 -15.04 0.65 22.34
C GLY A 282 -16.44 0.14 21.95
N LEU A 283 -17.04 0.77 20.94
CA LEU A 283 -18.40 0.45 20.47
C LEU A 283 -18.40 0.19 18.95
N LEU A 284 -19.10 -0.86 18.49
CA LEU A 284 -19.25 -1.13 17.07
C LEU A 284 -20.67 -1.58 16.73
N VAL A 285 -21.33 -0.84 15.82
CA VAL A 285 -22.64 -1.20 15.26
C VAL A 285 -22.48 -1.71 13.84
N LYS A 286 -23.03 -2.88 13.56
CA LYS A 286 -23.02 -3.53 12.24
C LYS A 286 -24.44 -3.94 11.84
N GLY A 287 -24.82 -3.51 10.65
CA GLY A 287 -26.09 -3.86 10.02
C GLY A 287 -25.97 -3.83 8.50
N GLN A 288 -26.89 -4.50 7.83
CA GLN A 288 -27.09 -4.47 6.39
C GLN A 288 -28.25 -3.55 5.99
N THR A 289 -29.22 -3.38 6.89
CA THR A 289 -30.42 -2.57 6.71
C THR A 289 -30.34 -1.29 7.52
N LYS A 290 -31.15 -0.28 7.17
CA LYS A 290 -31.23 0.98 7.91
C LYS A 290 -31.70 0.81 9.37
N GLU A 291 -32.53 -0.20 9.63
CA GLU A 291 -33.12 -0.47 10.94
C GLU A 291 -32.12 -1.07 11.93
N GLU A 292 -31.17 -1.87 11.46
CA GLU A 292 -30.08 -2.45 12.29
C GLU A 292 -29.06 -1.41 12.76
N TYR A 293 -29.24 -0.14 12.42
CA TYR A 293 -28.50 0.99 12.97
C TYR A 293 -29.37 1.90 13.86
N ASN A 294 -30.66 1.62 13.99
CA ASN A 294 -31.57 2.42 14.79
C ASN A 294 -31.46 2.02 16.28
N HIS A 295 -30.61 2.72 17.01
CA HIS A 295 -30.36 2.48 18.43
C HIS A 295 -30.38 3.78 19.23
N THR A 296 -30.71 3.67 20.51
CA THR A 296 -30.53 4.77 21.47
C THR A 296 -29.16 4.62 22.13
N ILE A 297 -28.18 5.41 21.70
CA ILE A 297 -26.80 5.35 22.21
C ILE A 297 -26.45 6.73 22.78
N LEU A 298 -26.45 6.86 24.11
CA LEU A 298 -26.28 8.13 24.83
C LEU A 298 -25.43 7.96 26.09
N ASP A 299 -24.76 9.01 26.57
CA ASP A 299 -24.02 9.02 27.84
C ASP A 299 -22.97 7.91 27.99
N ASN A 300 -22.37 7.43 26.91
CA ASN A 300 -21.35 6.39 26.97
C ASN A 300 -19.96 6.98 26.77
N PHE A 301 -18.97 6.38 27.41
CA PHE A 301 -17.59 6.89 27.41
C PHE A 301 -16.65 5.85 26.80
N VAL A 302 -15.84 6.26 25.83
CA VAL A 302 -14.73 5.49 25.27
C VAL A 302 -13.42 6.17 25.67
N ASN A 303 -12.51 5.46 26.34
CA ASN A 303 -11.22 5.99 26.80
C ASN A 303 -11.35 7.36 27.49
N GLN A 304 -12.29 7.45 28.45
CA GLN A 304 -12.58 8.65 29.27
C GLN A 304 -13.22 9.83 28.53
N ARG A 305 -13.56 9.70 27.25
CA ARG A 305 -14.30 10.73 26.49
C ARG A 305 -15.66 10.22 26.06
N GLU A 306 -16.62 11.14 25.99
CA GLU A 306 -17.96 10.85 25.49
C GLU A 306 -17.90 10.38 24.03
N LEU A 307 -18.66 9.34 23.70
CA LEU A 307 -18.80 8.84 22.34
C LEU A 307 -20.02 9.48 21.66
N TYR A 308 -19.87 9.77 20.37
CA TYR A 308 -20.94 10.35 19.56
C TYR A 308 -21.45 9.36 18.51
N TYR A 309 -22.76 9.12 18.51
CA TYR A 309 -23.45 8.28 17.54
C TYR A 309 -24.59 9.07 16.90
N LEU A 310 -24.42 9.47 15.64
CA LEU A 310 -25.45 10.18 14.88
C LEU A 310 -26.09 9.21 13.90
N TYR A 311 -27.38 8.98 14.09
CA TYR A 311 -28.20 8.15 13.21
C TYR A 311 -29.24 9.01 12.50
N ASN A 312 -29.30 8.90 11.17
CA ASN A 312 -30.34 9.53 10.35
C ASN A 312 -30.49 11.04 10.61
N ARG A 313 -29.36 11.74 10.75
CA ARG A 313 -29.32 13.19 11.01
C ARG A 313 -28.92 13.95 9.75
N GLU A 314 -29.44 15.17 9.62
CA GLU A 314 -29.11 16.05 8.51
C GLU A 314 -28.74 17.46 8.95
N ASN A 315 -27.92 18.16 8.16
CA ASN A 315 -27.62 19.58 8.31
C ASN A 315 -26.97 19.94 9.66
N ILE A 316 -26.08 19.08 10.16
CA ILE A 316 -25.39 19.29 11.44
C ILE A 316 -23.95 19.74 11.20
N THR A 317 -23.53 20.76 11.95
CA THR A 317 -22.12 21.15 12.06
C THR A 317 -21.58 20.74 13.42
N LEU A 318 -20.53 19.93 13.41
CA LEU A 318 -19.76 19.50 14.57
C LEU A 318 -18.41 20.24 14.55
N LYS A 319 -18.21 21.18 15.48
CA LYS A 319 -17.00 22.01 15.58
C LYS A 319 -16.25 21.78 16.89
N GLU A 320 -14.93 21.69 16.82
CA GLU A 320 -14.04 21.63 18.01
C GLU A 320 -14.39 20.48 18.96
N ASN A 321 -14.85 19.36 18.41
CA ASN A 321 -15.20 18.19 19.21
C ASN A 321 -13.94 17.45 19.59
N ILE A 322 -13.77 17.18 20.88
CA ILE A 322 -12.68 16.36 21.39
C ILE A 322 -13.29 15.04 21.87
N THR A 323 -13.09 13.98 21.09
CA THR A 323 -13.65 12.66 21.37
C THR A 323 -12.65 11.56 21.00
N THR A 324 -12.98 10.33 21.34
CA THR A 324 -12.29 9.10 20.97
C THR A 324 -13.12 8.28 19.98
N HIS A 325 -14.41 8.60 19.80
CA HIS A 325 -15.32 7.84 18.95
C HIS A 325 -16.41 8.75 18.36
N LEU A 326 -16.50 8.79 17.04
CA LEU A 326 -17.60 9.45 16.32
C LEU A 326 -18.07 8.56 15.16
N THR A 327 -19.34 8.13 15.22
CA THR A 327 -19.97 7.36 14.15
C THR A 327 -21.15 8.14 13.56
N LEU A 328 -21.14 8.31 12.24
CA LEU A 328 -22.23 8.87 11.44
C LEU A 328 -22.83 7.74 10.59
N VAL A 329 -24.12 7.47 10.77
CA VAL A 329 -24.84 6.45 10.00
C VAL A 329 -26.09 7.04 9.35
N TYR A 330 -26.28 6.82 8.06
CA TYR A 330 -27.42 7.36 7.29
C TYR A 330 -27.56 8.88 7.42
N CYS A 331 -26.44 9.58 7.60
CA CYS A 331 -26.44 11.03 7.80
C CYS A 331 -26.24 11.77 6.47
N LYS A 332 -26.71 13.02 6.40
CA LYS A 332 -26.59 13.85 5.20
C LYS A 332 -26.18 15.28 5.55
N ASN A 333 -25.35 15.90 4.71
CA ASN A 333 -24.93 17.29 4.91
C ASN A 333 -24.34 17.55 6.31
N ILE A 334 -23.47 16.63 6.75
CA ILE A 334 -22.73 16.78 8.00
C ILE A 334 -21.43 17.51 7.73
N THR A 335 -21.12 18.49 8.57
CA THR A 335 -19.85 19.19 8.54
C THR A 335 -19.10 18.91 9.83
N LEU A 336 -17.94 18.27 9.75
CA LEU A 336 -17.01 18.11 10.87
C LEU A 336 -15.80 19.03 10.66
N ASN A 337 -15.55 19.95 11.59
CA ASN A 337 -14.41 20.85 11.49
C ASN A 337 -13.65 21.06 12.81
N ALA A 338 -12.34 21.27 12.68
CA ALA A 338 -11.46 21.59 13.81
C ALA A 338 -11.56 20.62 15.00
N SER A 339 -11.94 19.36 14.74
CA SER A 339 -12.15 18.35 15.78
C SER A 339 -10.89 17.55 16.03
N GLU A 340 -10.75 17.04 17.25
CA GLU A 340 -9.65 16.20 17.69
C GLU A 340 -10.19 14.81 18.06
N ILE A 341 -9.88 13.81 17.24
CA ILE A 341 -10.27 12.42 17.46
C ILE A 341 -9.00 11.62 17.69
N HIS A 342 -8.75 11.23 18.94
CA HIS A 342 -7.46 10.65 19.29
C HIS A 342 -7.54 9.54 20.33
N HIS A 343 -6.54 8.66 20.36
CA HIS A 343 -6.38 7.61 21.38
C HIS A 343 -7.64 6.76 21.55
N GLY A 344 -8.37 6.54 20.46
CA GLY A 344 -9.69 5.96 20.47
C GLY A 344 -9.93 5.04 19.28
N ASP A 345 -11.19 4.97 18.88
CA ASP A 345 -11.67 4.05 17.88
C ASP A 345 -11.42 4.63 16.48
N PHE A 346 -12.21 5.64 16.11
CA PHE A 346 -12.25 6.23 14.77
C PHE A 346 -13.28 7.36 14.61
N LEU A 347 -13.16 8.10 13.50
CA LEU A 347 -14.32 8.64 12.78
C LEU A 347 -14.82 7.62 11.76
N ARG A 348 -16.08 7.22 11.84
CA ARG A 348 -16.71 6.29 10.89
C ARG A 348 -17.95 6.88 10.25
N LEU A 349 -18.01 6.81 8.92
CA LEU A 349 -19.14 7.20 8.09
C LEU A 349 -19.69 5.96 7.40
N VAL A 350 -20.98 5.69 7.57
CA VAL A 350 -21.68 4.56 6.95
C VAL A 350 -22.96 5.08 6.30
N HIS A 351 -23.20 4.77 5.02
CA HIS A 351 -24.38 5.27 4.31
C HIS A 351 -24.56 6.79 4.43
N THR A 352 -23.45 7.53 4.51
CA THR A 352 -23.47 8.97 4.71
C THR A 352 -23.27 9.69 3.38
N GLU A 353 -23.93 10.83 3.20
CA GLU A 353 -23.90 11.57 1.95
C GLU A 353 -23.59 13.05 2.12
N ASN A 354 -22.98 13.65 1.09
CA ASN A 354 -22.83 15.09 0.93
C ASN A 354 -22.19 15.77 2.16
N SER A 355 -21.20 15.12 2.78
CA SER A 355 -20.64 15.53 4.06
C SER A 355 -19.17 15.91 3.94
N THR A 356 -18.73 16.86 4.77
CA THR A 356 -17.38 17.45 4.72
C THR A 356 -16.65 17.30 6.04
N ILE A 357 -15.44 16.75 5.98
CA ILE A 357 -14.51 16.59 7.11
C ILE A 357 -13.28 17.46 6.80
N PHE A 358 -13.01 18.50 7.60
CA PHE A 358 -11.87 19.37 7.31
C PHE A 358 -11.20 20.03 8.52
N LYS A 359 -9.89 20.30 8.38
CA LYS A 359 -9.07 20.96 9.43
C LYS A 359 -9.10 20.23 10.78
N SER A 360 -9.30 18.92 10.78
CA SER A 360 -9.37 18.10 12.00
C SER A 360 -8.09 17.26 12.18
N ASN A 361 -7.84 16.85 13.42
CA ASN A 361 -6.72 15.98 13.79
C ASN A 361 -7.22 14.58 14.18
N PHE A 362 -6.59 13.55 13.61
CA PHE A 362 -6.88 12.13 13.87
C PHE A 362 -5.59 11.41 14.27
N GLU A 363 -5.44 11.06 15.54
CA GLU A 363 -4.16 10.55 16.07
C GLU A 363 -4.28 9.32 16.97
N ASN A 364 -3.40 8.33 16.83
CA ASN A 364 -3.35 7.14 17.69
C ASN A 364 -4.69 6.38 17.76
N ASN A 365 -5.40 6.27 16.63
CA ASN A 365 -6.64 5.51 16.52
C ASN A 365 -6.45 4.22 15.71
N PHE A 366 -7.41 3.30 15.84
CA PHE A 366 -7.44 2.10 14.99
C PHE A 366 -7.73 2.47 13.52
N TYR A 367 -8.71 3.35 13.26
CA TYR A 367 -8.80 4.07 11.98
C TYR A 367 -8.77 5.57 12.25
N GLY A 368 -8.03 6.35 11.47
CA GLY A 368 -8.20 7.81 11.50
C GLY A 368 -9.60 8.18 11.00
N ILE A 369 -9.87 7.85 9.73
CA ILE A 369 -11.18 8.03 9.10
C ILE A 369 -11.56 6.75 8.36
N ARG A 370 -12.77 6.26 8.59
CA ARG A 370 -13.36 5.11 7.88
C ARG A 370 -14.64 5.52 7.17
N VAL A 371 -14.73 5.27 5.86
CA VAL A 371 -15.90 5.58 5.03
C VAL A 371 -16.39 4.29 4.36
N GLU A 372 -17.68 3.99 4.51
CA GLU A 372 -18.31 2.77 4.02
C GLU A 372 -19.66 3.08 3.36
N ASN A 373 -19.93 2.52 2.19
CA ASN A 373 -21.22 2.64 1.50
C ASN A 373 -21.72 4.09 1.38
N SER A 374 -20.81 5.05 1.15
CA SER A 374 -21.08 6.48 1.26
C SER A 374 -20.77 7.20 -0.05
N ALA A 375 -21.38 8.36 -0.25
CA ALA A 375 -21.23 9.12 -1.49
C ALA A 375 -21.01 10.62 -1.23
N ASN A 376 -20.33 11.30 -2.15
CA ASN A 376 -20.11 12.76 -2.08
C ASN A 376 -19.48 13.20 -0.74
N ILE A 377 -18.47 12.48 -0.27
CA ILE A 377 -17.75 12.83 0.96
C ILE A 377 -16.48 13.60 0.62
N THR A 378 -16.32 14.77 1.22
CA THR A 378 -15.11 15.59 1.11
C THR A 378 -14.27 15.45 2.38
N ILE A 379 -13.04 14.94 2.26
CA ILE A 379 -12.06 14.86 3.35
C ILE A 379 -10.90 15.76 2.97
N ARG A 380 -10.76 16.92 3.61
CA ARG A 380 -9.74 17.90 3.20
C ARG A 380 -8.99 18.61 4.30
N ASN A 381 -7.70 18.90 4.08
CA ASN A 381 -6.87 19.67 5.01
C ASN A 381 -6.84 19.09 6.43
N ASN A 382 -6.86 17.76 6.58
CA ASN A 382 -6.78 17.11 7.89
C ASN A 382 -5.36 16.63 8.19
N ASN A 383 -5.04 16.52 9.47
CA ASN A 383 -3.82 15.87 9.95
C ASN A 383 -4.18 14.47 10.48
N ILE A 384 -3.63 13.42 9.89
CA ILE A 384 -3.99 12.02 10.20
C ILE A 384 -2.69 11.28 10.49
N THR A 385 -2.39 11.03 11.75
CA THR A 385 -1.05 10.61 12.16
C THR A 385 -1.07 9.44 13.13
N ALA A 386 -0.11 8.52 13.02
CA ALA A 386 0.08 7.43 14.01
C ALA A 386 -1.17 6.55 14.23
N ASN A 387 -2.01 6.39 13.21
CA ASN A 387 -3.16 5.50 13.25
C ASN A 387 -2.80 4.14 12.65
N LYS A 388 -3.46 3.06 13.03
CA LYS A 388 -3.22 1.76 12.35
C LYS A 388 -3.52 1.86 10.84
N TYR A 389 -4.66 2.46 10.50
CA TYR A 389 -5.01 2.91 9.15
C TYR A 389 -5.28 4.41 9.15
N GLY A 390 -4.70 5.16 8.21
CA GLY A 390 -4.97 6.59 8.08
C GLY A 390 -6.40 6.88 7.63
N ILE A 391 -6.68 6.64 6.34
CA ILE A 391 -8.03 6.70 5.76
C ILE A 391 -8.35 5.34 5.12
N SER A 392 -9.47 4.75 5.52
CA SER A 392 -10.02 3.54 4.90
C SER A 392 -11.34 3.84 4.21
N ILE A 393 -11.46 3.44 2.94
CA ILE A 393 -12.66 3.67 2.13
C ILE A 393 -13.13 2.35 1.54
N ARG A 394 -14.43 2.06 1.64
CA ARG A 394 -15.04 0.84 1.11
C ARG A 394 -16.36 1.13 0.43
N ASP A 395 -16.59 0.51 -0.74
CA ASP A 395 -17.88 0.50 -1.45
C ASP A 395 -18.48 1.90 -1.57
N SER A 396 -17.68 2.87 -2.01
CA SER A 396 -18.04 4.29 -1.94
C SER A 396 -17.71 4.99 -3.25
N LEU A 397 -18.37 6.12 -3.52
CA LEU A 397 -18.24 6.83 -4.79
C LEU A 397 -18.26 8.36 -4.64
N TYR A 398 -17.66 9.05 -5.60
CA TYR A 398 -17.60 10.52 -5.64
C TYR A 398 -16.96 11.13 -4.37
N LEU A 399 -15.92 10.49 -3.85
CA LEU A 399 -15.14 11.06 -2.75
C LEU A 399 -14.15 12.09 -3.28
N MET A 400 -13.90 13.12 -2.47
CA MET A 400 -12.81 14.07 -2.68
C MET A 400 -11.89 14.04 -1.46
N VAL A 401 -10.72 13.41 -1.59
CA VAL A 401 -9.68 13.36 -0.56
C VAL A 401 -8.58 14.33 -0.95
N GLU A 402 -8.55 15.51 -0.32
CA GLU A 402 -7.74 16.65 -0.78
C GLU A 402 -6.82 17.22 0.32
N LYS A 403 -5.54 17.47 0.02
CA LYS A 403 -4.65 18.26 0.92
C LYS A 403 -4.51 17.71 2.34
N ASN A 404 -4.68 16.41 2.55
CA ASN A 404 -4.49 15.80 3.86
C ASN A 404 -3.02 15.46 4.08
N ASN A 405 -2.57 15.63 5.33
CA ASN A 405 -1.27 15.18 5.80
C ASN A 405 -1.43 13.85 6.53
N ILE A 406 -1.03 12.75 5.90
CA ILE A 406 -1.22 11.37 6.40
C ILE A 406 0.16 10.77 6.65
N THR A 407 0.50 10.53 7.91
CA THR A 407 1.87 10.11 8.27
C THR A 407 1.91 9.08 9.38
N ARG A 408 2.96 8.26 9.41
CA ARG A 408 3.25 7.31 10.50
C ARG A 408 2.12 6.31 10.78
N SER A 409 1.25 6.04 9.79
CA SER A 409 0.28 4.95 9.94
C SER A 409 0.97 3.58 9.92
N GLU A 410 0.52 2.66 10.77
CA GLU A 410 1.21 1.37 10.96
C GLU A 410 1.09 0.47 9.73
N GLU A 411 -0.11 0.36 9.14
CA GLU A 411 -0.34 -0.48 7.97
C GLU A 411 -0.45 0.35 6.68
N TYR A 412 -1.47 1.21 6.57
CA TYR A 412 -1.77 1.95 5.35
C TYR A 412 -2.06 3.43 5.59
N GLY A 413 -1.61 4.28 4.66
CA GLY A 413 -2.00 5.69 4.62
C GLY A 413 -3.42 5.89 4.15
N ILE A 414 -3.64 5.64 2.85
CA ILE A 414 -4.98 5.54 2.27
C ILE A 414 -5.15 4.11 1.75
N TYR A 415 -6.21 3.44 2.18
CA TYR A 415 -6.60 2.12 1.74
C TYR A 415 -8.02 2.16 1.16
N THR A 416 -8.17 1.78 -0.11
CA THR A 416 -9.47 1.79 -0.80
C THR A 416 -9.84 0.42 -1.35
N THR A 417 -11.11 0.04 -1.18
CA THR A 417 -11.71 -1.14 -1.82
C THR A 417 -13.01 -0.72 -2.48
N SER A 418 -13.17 -0.97 -3.78
CA SER A 418 -14.38 -0.57 -4.52
C SER A 418 -14.70 0.92 -4.37
N LEU A 419 -13.65 1.76 -4.48
CA LEU A 419 -13.80 3.20 -4.59
C LEU A 419 -13.95 3.57 -6.07
N ASN A 420 -15.03 4.26 -6.42
CA ASN A 420 -15.31 4.58 -7.82
C ASN A 420 -15.50 6.07 -8.06
N ALA A 421 -15.11 6.54 -9.25
CA ALA A 421 -15.36 7.91 -9.72
C ALA A 421 -14.97 9.00 -8.69
N SER A 422 -13.85 8.79 -8.00
CA SER A 422 -13.41 9.64 -6.89
C SER A 422 -12.08 10.33 -7.18
N GLU A 423 -11.78 11.38 -6.45
CA GLU A 423 -10.56 12.17 -6.57
C GLU A 423 -9.72 12.10 -5.29
N ILE A 424 -8.46 11.71 -5.44
CA ILE A 424 -7.44 11.77 -4.39
C ILE A 424 -6.39 12.77 -4.86
N THR A 425 -6.37 13.97 -4.28
CA THR A 425 -5.52 15.04 -4.80
C THR A 425 -4.73 15.82 -3.75
N GLN A 426 -3.50 16.22 -4.10
CA GLN A 426 -2.66 17.10 -3.29
C GLN A 426 -2.39 16.61 -1.86
N ASN A 427 -2.49 15.30 -1.61
CA ASN A 427 -2.21 14.72 -0.29
C ASN A 427 -0.71 14.45 -0.12
N TYR A 428 -0.27 14.51 1.15
CA TYR A 428 1.04 14.03 1.57
C TYR A 428 0.87 12.72 2.34
N LEU A 429 1.54 11.66 1.88
CA LEU A 429 1.48 10.32 2.45
C LEU A 429 2.90 9.81 2.75
N SER A 430 3.16 9.39 3.98
CA SER A 430 4.49 8.89 4.40
C SER A 430 4.41 7.82 5.50
N GLN A 431 4.38 6.55 5.07
CA GLN A 431 4.25 5.36 5.94
C GLN A 431 4.72 4.10 5.19
N ASN A 432 4.41 2.89 5.69
CA ASN A 432 4.89 1.64 5.12
C ASN A 432 4.32 1.34 3.72
N ILE A 433 3.00 1.18 3.64
CA ILE A 433 2.26 1.17 2.38
C ILE A 433 1.46 2.47 2.31
N SER A 434 1.87 3.37 1.42
CA SER A 434 1.34 4.73 1.48
C SER A 434 -0.02 4.89 0.82
N LEU A 435 -0.18 4.44 -0.42
CA LEU A 435 -1.45 4.44 -1.14
C LEU A 435 -1.73 3.03 -1.67
N TYR A 436 -2.81 2.42 -1.18
CA TYR A 436 -3.26 1.10 -1.60
C TYR A 436 -4.67 1.19 -2.17
N ILE A 437 -4.82 0.80 -3.43
CA ILE A 437 -6.08 0.88 -4.17
C ILE A 437 -6.39 -0.50 -4.75
N THR A 438 -7.53 -1.07 -4.35
CA THR A 438 -7.99 -2.36 -4.84
C THR A 438 -9.42 -2.32 -5.36
N THR A 439 -9.73 -3.12 -6.37
CA THR A 439 -11.09 -3.27 -6.94
C THR A 439 -11.77 -1.94 -7.27
N SER A 440 -10.99 -0.91 -7.60
CA SER A 440 -11.46 0.49 -7.71
C SER A 440 -11.41 0.96 -9.16
N LEU A 441 -12.41 1.75 -9.57
CA LEU A 441 -12.64 2.10 -10.98
C LEU A 441 -12.73 3.61 -11.20
N SER A 442 -12.16 4.06 -12.32
CA SER A 442 -12.37 5.43 -12.83
C SER A 442 -12.01 6.54 -11.82
N ASN A 443 -10.98 6.34 -10.99
CA ASN A 443 -10.54 7.35 -10.03
C ASN A 443 -9.45 8.26 -10.60
N SER A 444 -9.42 9.51 -10.12
CA SER A 444 -8.40 10.50 -10.43
C SER A 444 -7.45 10.70 -9.26
N ILE A 445 -6.18 10.36 -9.43
CA ILE A 445 -5.13 10.47 -8.41
C ILE A 445 -4.14 11.51 -8.89
N ILE A 446 -4.18 12.72 -8.33
CA ILE A 446 -3.52 13.89 -8.94
C ILE A 446 -2.69 14.68 -7.93
N HIS A 447 -1.45 15.06 -8.26
CA HIS A 447 -0.61 15.93 -7.43
C HIS A 447 -0.30 15.43 -6.01
N ASN A 448 -0.36 14.12 -5.77
CA ASN A 448 -0.02 13.57 -4.45
C ASN A 448 1.49 13.37 -4.31
N LYS A 449 2.00 13.56 -3.08
CA LYS A 449 3.35 13.15 -2.70
C LYS A 449 3.25 11.92 -1.82
N VAL A 450 3.73 10.80 -2.33
CA VAL A 450 3.49 9.46 -1.76
C VAL A 450 4.83 8.78 -1.53
N ILE A 451 5.17 8.54 -0.27
CA ILE A 451 6.45 8.00 0.19
C ILE A 451 6.17 6.71 0.96
N GLY A 452 6.59 5.56 0.46
CA GLY A 452 6.41 4.24 1.08
C GLY A 452 7.71 3.58 1.50
N THR A 453 7.77 2.90 2.65
CA THR A 453 8.93 2.03 2.95
C THR A 453 8.85 0.69 2.23
N LEU A 454 7.64 0.12 2.08
CA LEU A 454 7.43 -1.07 1.26
C LEU A 454 6.90 -0.71 -0.13
N TYR A 455 5.78 0.02 -0.19
CA TYR A 455 5.19 0.47 -1.46
C TYR A 455 4.77 1.93 -1.36
N GLY A 456 5.19 2.74 -2.34
CA GLY A 456 4.61 4.08 -2.54
C GLY A 456 3.14 3.94 -2.93
N LEU A 457 2.89 3.35 -4.10
CA LEU A 457 1.58 2.99 -4.62
C LEU A 457 1.49 1.49 -4.87
N TYR A 458 0.42 0.87 -4.37
CA TYR A 458 -0.01 -0.48 -4.73
C TYR A 458 -1.40 -0.41 -5.36
N LEU A 459 -1.51 -0.77 -6.64
CA LEU A 459 -2.76 -0.78 -7.40
C LEU A 459 -3.07 -2.22 -7.82
N THR A 460 -4.21 -2.77 -7.39
CA THR A 460 -4.55 -4.17 -7.69
C THR A 460 -5.98 -4.34 -8.14
N SER A 461 -6.19 -5.22 -9.13
CA SER A 461 -7.54 -5.57 -9.62
C SER A 461 -8.40 -4.32 -9.92
N SER A 462 -7.76 -3.24 -10.36
CA SER A 462 -8.33 -1.88 -10.49
C SER A 462 -8.14 -1.38 -11.92
N GLN A 463 -9.12 -0.65 -12.44
CA GLN A 463 -9.17 -0.30 -13.87
C GLN A 463 -9.57 1.16 -14.10
N ASP A 464 -9.18 1.71 -15.25
CA ASP A 464 -9.51 3.08 -15.68
C ASP A 464 -9.11 4.18 -14.68
N ASN A 465 -8.11 3.94 -13.83
CA ASN A 465 -7.63 4.96 -12.91
C ASN A 465 -6.61 5.88 -13.61
N LYS A 466 -6.73 7.19 -13.37
CA LYS A 466 -5.88 8.23 -13.97
C LYS A 466 -4.96 8.81 -12.90
N LEU A 467 -3.68 8.50 -13.01
CA LEU A 467 -2.63 8.93 -12.10
C LEU A 467 -1.79 10.00 -12.77
N ARG A 468 -1.98 11.27 -12.38
CA ARG A 468 -1.36 12.40 -13.06
C ARG A 468 -0.58 13.33 -12.13
N ARG A 469 0.65 13.70 -12.52
CA ARG A 469 1.48 14.68 -11.78
C ARG A 469 1.72 14.32 -10.31
N ASN A 470 1.80 13.04 -9.98
CA ASN A 470 2.14 12.59 -8.63
C ASN A 470 3.66 12.42 -8.48
N SER A 471 4.13 12.47 -7.23
CA SER A 471 5.48 12.08 -6.84
C SER A 471 5.42 10.78 -6.04
N PHE A 472 5.86 9.68 -6.64
CA PHE A 472 5.93 8.37 -5.99
C PHE A 472 7.36 8.03 -5.60
N TYR A 473 7.55 7.66 -4.35
CA TYR A 473 8.80 7.14 -3.82
C TYR A 473 8.53 5.87 -3.01
N GLY A 474 9.35 4.84 -3.22
CA GLY A 474 9.31 3.60 -2.44
C GLY A 474 10.71 3.15 -2.06
N GLU A 475 10.90 2.71 -0.81
CA GLU A 475 12.19 2.13 -0.41
C GLU A 475 12.37 0.70 -0.90
N SER A 476 11.28 -0.09 -1.00
CA SER A 476 11.32 -1.41 -1.66
C SER A 476 10.82 -1.33 -3.10
N ASN A 477 9.60 -0.84 -3.34
CA ASN A 477 9.04 -0.60 -4.67
C ASN A 477 8.24 0.70 -4.70
N SER A 478 8.40 1.51 -5.73
CA SER A 478 7.68 2.80 -5.78
C SER A 478 6.23 2.62 -6.25
N VAL A 479 6.04 2.05 -7.44
CA VAL A 479 4.72 1.76 -8.02
C VAL A 479 4.61 0.28 -8.37
N PHE A 480 3.57 -0.37 -7.88
CA PHE A 480 3.29 -1.78 -8.15
C PHE A 480 1.85 -1.98 -8.63
N LEU A 481 1.70 -2.63 -9.78
CA LEU A 481 0.44 -2.99 -10.42
C LEU A 481 0.31 -4.51 -10.50
N LYS A 482 -0.80 -5.04 -10.02
CA LYS A 482 -1.16 -6.46 -10.15
C LYS A 482 -2.59 -6.61 -10.62
N GLU A 483 -2.82 -7.32 -11.72
CA GLU A 483 -4.17 -7.50 -12.28
C GLU A 483 -4.87 -6.14 -12.52
N ALA A 484 -4.09 -5.07 -12.74
CA ALA A 484 -4.57 -3.71 -12.83
C ALA A 484 -4.48 -3.25 -14.28
N ASN A 485 -5.61 -3.24 -14.97
CA ASN A 485 -5.67 -3.04 -16.42
C ASN A 485 -6.18 -1.65 -16.78
N GLU A 486 -5.83 -1.16 -17.96
CA GLU A 486 -6.44 0.06 -18.52
C GLU A 486 -6.23 1.32 -17.64
N ASN A 487 -5.15 1.38 -16.85
CA ASN A 487 -4.82 2.56 -16.05
C ASN A 487 -3.84 3.48 -16.79
N THR A 488 -3.95 4.78 -16.52
CA THR A 488 -3.11 5.82 -17.14
C THR A 488 -2.20 6.48 -16.12
N PHE A 489 -0.90 6.49 -16.38
CA PHE A 489 0.12 7.20 -15.61
C PHE A 489 0.70 8.32 -16.48
N GLU A 490 0.41 9.57 -16.15
CA GLU A 490 0.84 10.73 -16.94
C GLU A 490 1.61 11.75 -16.09
N LEU A 491 2.76 12.23 -16.59
CA LEU A 491 3.50 13.34 -15.97
C LEU A 491 3.92 13.09 -14.50
N ASN A 492 4.07 11.84 -14.08
CA ASN A 492 4.49 11.52 -12.71
C ASN A 492 6.02 11.54 -12.56
N ASN A 493 6.48 11.85 -11.35
CA ASN A 493 7.87 11.69 -10.94
C ASN A 493 7.96 10.44 -10.06
N ILE A 494 8.71 9.44 -10.50
CA ILE A 494 8.74 8.11 -9.87
C ILE A 494 10.20 7.75 -9.60
N SER A 495 10.50 7.47 -8.33
CA SER A 495 11.85 7.03 -7.95
C SER A 495 11.82 5.95 -6.89
N SER A 496 12.88 5.15 -6.82
CA SER A 496 13.02 4.06 -5.87
C SER A 496 14.49 3.84 -5.51
N ILE A 497 14.76 3.56 -4.24
CA ILE A 497 16.05 2.98 -3.79
C ILE A 497 16.00 1.45 -3.78
N GLY A 498 14.82 0.87 -3.95
CA GLY A 498 14.61 -0.58 -3.94
C GLY A 498 14.63 -1.18 -5.34
N LYS A 499 13.88 -2.27 -5.52
CA LYS A 499 13.95 -3.12 -6.70
C LYS A 499 13.28 -2.52 -7.93
N TYR A 500 12.06 -2.01 -7.80
CA TYR A 500 11.30 -1.49 -8.95
C TYR A 500 10.90 -0.03 -8.75
N CYS A 501 11.12 0.82 -9.76
CA CYS A 501 10.40 2.10 -9.81
C CYS A 501 8.94 1.85 -10.23
N ILE A 502 8.73 1.11 -11.32
CA ILE A 502 7.41 0.64 -11.72
C ILE A 502 7.46 -0.86 -12.02
N TYR A 503 6.54 -1.62 -11.45
CA TYR A 503 6.35 -3.04 -11.78
C TYR A 503 4.89 -3.33 -12.13
N LEU A 504 4.66 -3.85 -13.34
CA LEU A 504 3.38 -4.39 -13.82
C LEU A 504 3.46 -5.91 -13.87
N THR A 505 2.52 -6.59 -13.22
CA THR A 505 2.33 -8.03 -13.34
C THR A 505 0.89 -8.39 -13.69
N ILE A 506 0.70 -9.18 -14.75
CA ILE A 506 -0.63 -9.56 -15.25
C ILE A 506 -1.52 -8.31 -15.44
N SER A 507 -0.92 -7.22 -15.95
CA SER A 507 -1.53 -5.88 -15.97
C SER A 507 -1.48 -5.33 -17.39
N ASP A 508 -2.59 -5.46 -18.10
CA ASP A 508 -2.68 -5.23 -19.52
C ASP A 508 -3.23 -3.84 -19.86
N LYS A 509 -2.92 -3.36 -21.08
CA LYS A 509 -3.50 -2.12 -21.64
C LYS A 509 -3.28 -0.85 -20.81
N ASN A 510 -2.24 -0.80 -19.98
CA ASN A 510 -1.90 0.41 -19.26
C ASN A 510 -1.13 1.39 -20.16
N SER A 511 -1.30 2.69 -19.90
CA SER A 511 -0.59 3.77 -20.60
C SER A 511 0.33 4.52 -19.64
N LEU A 512 1.64 4.48 -19.89
CA LEU A 512 2.64 5.21 -19.12
C LEU A 512 3.23 6.29 -20.02
N SER A 513 2.85 7.54 -19.77
CA SER A 513 3.18 8.67 -20.63
C SER A 513 3.86 9.84 -19.92
N SER A 514 4.89 10.42 -20.54
CA SER A 514 5.52 11.65 -20.06
C SER A 514 6.02 11.59 -18.60
N ASN A 515 6.33 10.40 -18.07
CA ASN A 515 6.80 10.24 -16.70
C ASN A 515 8.33 10.42 -16.62
N ARG A 516 8.81 10.92 -15.47
CA ARG A 516 10.22 10.92 -15.09
C ARG A 516 10.46 9.76 -14.13
N ILE A 517 11.32 8.83 -14.51
CA ILE A 517 11.57 7.58 -13.78
C ILE A 517 13.07 7.48 -13.47
N SER A 518 13.43 7.33 -12.20
CA SER A 518 14.83 7.21 -11.82
C SER A 518 15.09 6.25 -10.66
N THR A 519 16.08 5.37 -10.80
CA THR A 519 16.64 4.59 -9.69
C THR A 519 17.75 5.38 -8.99
N ASN A 520 18.21 4.91 -7.83
CA ASN A 520 19.20 5.61 -7.00
C ASN A 520 20.54 4.86 -6.83
N ASN A 521 20.91 4.01 -7.80
CA ASN A 521 22.19 3.27 -7.84
C ASN A 521 22.54 2.53 -6.54
N SER A 522 21.63 1.70 -6.04
CA SER A 522 21.88 0.89 -4.85
C SER A 522 22.79 -0.30 -5.18
N PRO A 523 23.98 -0.44 -4.56
CA PRO A 523 24.91 -1.54 -4.87
C PRO A 523 24.44 -2.91 -4.35
N SER A 524 23.41 -2.94 -3.49
CA SER A 524 22.94 -4.16 -2.82
C SER A 524 21.74 -4.82 -3.50
N VAL A 525 21.11 -4.18 -4.48
CA VAL A 525 19.89 -4.66 -5.13
C VAL A 525 19.90 -4.31 -6.61
N THR A 526 19.68 -5.28 -7.49
CA THR A 526 19.40 -4.99 -8.91
C THR A 526 18.09 -4.23 -9.03
N GLN A 527 18.17 -3.01 -9.55
CA GLN A 527 17.02 -2.12 -9.69
C GLN A 527 16.46 -2.20 -11.12
N PHE A 528 15.24 -1.75 -11.33
CA PHE A 528 14.63 -1.63 -12.66
C PHE A 528 13.87 -0.31 -12.73
N GLY A 529 13.97 0.37 -13.87
CA GLY A 529 13.13 1.52 -14.18
C GLY A 529 11.67 1.08 -14.30
N VAL A 530 11.37 0.30 -15.34
CA VAL A 530 10.04 -0.27 -15.55
C VAL A 530 10.16 -1.74 -15.89
N TYR A 531 9.48 -2.58 -15.10
CA TYR A 531 9.42 -4.02 -15.29
C TYR A 531 8.00 -4.45 -15.63
N LEU A 532 7.84 -5.20 -16.72
CA LEU A 532 6.58 -5.82 -17.15
C LEU A 532 6.74 -7.34 -17.11
N SER A 533 5.80 -8.03 -16.46
CA SER A 533 5.78 -9.49 -16.37
C SER A 533 4.38 -10.00 -16.70
N TYR A 534 4.27 -10.84 -17.73
CA TYR A 534 2.98 -11.33 -18.25
C TYR A 534 1.97 -10.20 -18.50
N SER A 535 2.45 -9.04 -18.98
CA SER A 535 1.66 -7.81 -19.10
C SER A 535 1.70 -7.34 -20.55
N ASN A 536 0.56 -7.44 -21.22
CA ASN A 536 0.44 -7.28 -22.67
C ASN A 536 -0.27 -5.98 -23.05
N ASN A 537 -0.11 -5.56 -24.31
CA ASN A 537 -0.83 -4.43 -24.88
C ASN A 537 -0.61 -3.09 -24.14
N ASN A 538 0.48 -2.93 -23.39
CA ASN A 538 0.80 -1.69 -22.70
C ASN A 538 1.49 -0.70 -23.64
N THR A 539 1.24 0.60 -23.44
CA THR A 539 1.91 1.68 -24.18
C THR A 539 2.76 2.52 -23.23
N LEU A 540 4.07 2.51 -23.45
CA LEU A 540 5.05 3.25 -22.67
C LEU A 540 5.66 4.32 -23.58
N TRP A 541 5.29 5.59 -23.41
CA TRP A 541 5.67 6.63 -24.36
C TRP A 541 6.10 7.97 -23.77
N ASN A 542 7.05 8.65 -24.44
CA ASN A 542 7.55 9.96 -24.02
C ASN A 542 8.09 9.99 -22.57
N ASN A 543 8.52 8.87 -22.01
CA ASN A 543 9.06 8.84 -20.65
C ASN A 543 10.56 9.16 -20.68
N THR A 544 11.04 9.80 -19.61
CA THR A 544 12.48 9.98 -19.35
C THR A 544 12.90 9.01 -18.26
N VAL A 545 13.82 8.08 -18.58
CA VAL A 545 14.29 7.02 -17.69
C VAL A 545 15.79 7.18 -17.43
N SER A 546 16.20 7.10 -16.16
CA SER A 546 17.61 7.15 -15.74
C SER A 546 17.88 6.10 -14.67
N THR A 547 18.68 5.08 -14.97
CA THR A 547 18.76 3.89 -14.11
C THR A 547 20.13 3.58 -13.51
N HIS A 548 21.14 4.43 -13.71
CA HIS A 548 22.48 4.30 -13.14
C HIS A 548 23.07 2.90 -13.29
N GLY A 549 23.19 2.42 -14.53
CA GLY A 549 23.72 1.09 -14.82
C GLY A 549 22.78 -0.07 -14.45
N ASN A 550 21.49 0.19 -14.26
CA ASN A 550 20.45 -0.84 -14.11
C ASN A 550 19.53 -0.89 -15.34
N PRO A 551 18.76 -1.97 -15.57
CA PRO A 551 17.82 -2.04 -16.68
C PRO A 551 16.78 -0.89 -16.70
N GLY A 552 16.64 -0.24 -17.86
CA GLY A 552 15.67 0.82 -18.13
C GLY A 552 14.25 0.26 -18.22
N PHE A 553 13.91 -0.31 -19.39
CA PHE A 553 12.70 -1.11 -19.59
C PHE A 553 13.06 -2.59 -19.65
N TYR A 554 12.35 -3.43 -18.90
CA TYR A 554 12.51 -4.88 -18.96
C TYR A 554 11.14 -5.54 -19.10
N LEU A 555 10.94 -6.29 -20.17
CA LEU A 555 9.70 -7.01 -20.48
C LEU A 555 9.98 -8.51 -20.41
N SER A 556 9.19 -9.23 -19.62
CA SER A 556 9.28 -10.68 -19.40
C SER A 556 7.95 -11.33 -19.75
N PHE A 557 7.94 -12.30 -20.67
CA PHE A 557 6.71 -13.02 -21.07
C PHE A 557 5.55 -12.08 -21.46
N SER A 558 5.88 -10.91 -22.02
CA SER A 558 4.96 -9.79 -22.26
C SER A 558 4.96 -9.46 -23.74
N LYS A 559 3.77 -9.40 -24.36
CA LYS A 559 3.60 -9.29 -25.81
C LYS A 559 2.81 -8.05 -26.20
N ASP A 560 2.90 -7.67 -27.47
CA ASP A 560 2.10 -6.60 -28.08
C ASP A 560 2.24 -5.24 -27.36
N ASN A 561 3.35 -4.99 -26.67
CA ASN A 561 3.60 -3.70 -26.02
C ASN A 561 4.26 -2.73 -26.99
N SER A 562 3.95 -1.44 -26.82
CA SER A 562 4.55 -0.34 -27.58
C SER A 562 5.41 0.52 -26.67
N ILE A 563 6.71 0.54 -26.92
CA ILE A 563 7.70 1.40 -26.23
C ILE A 563 8.14 2.45 -27.23
N LYS A 564 7.72 3.70 -27.04
CA LYS A 564 7.90 4.73 -28.06
C LYS A 564 8.31 6.11 -27.61
N THR A 565 9.17 6.77 -28.38
CA THR A 565 9.56 8.17 -28.11
C THR A 565 10.13 8.36 -26.70
N ASN A 566 10.70 7.31 -26.08
CA ASN A 566 11.25 7.42 -24.73
C ASN A 566 12.71 7.86 -24.78
N LYS A 567 13.14 8.63 -23.78
CA LYS A 567 14.54 9.02 -23.57
C LYS A 567 15.13 8.23 -22.41
N ILE A 568 16.10 7.38 -22.68
CA ILE A 568 16.71 6.47 -21.71
C ILE A 568 18.20 6.81 -21.60
N ASN A 569 18.67 7.02 -20.38
CA ASN A 569 20.07 7.37 -20.12
C ASN A 569 20.62 6.50 -19.00
N ASP A 570 21.91 6.21 -19.06
CA ASP A 570 22.68 5.56 -17.99
C ASP A 570 22.02 4.23 -17.56
N ALA A 571 21.67 3.39 -18.53
CA ALA A 571 21.00 2.11 -18.28
C ALA A 571 21.90 0.92 -18.60
N LEU A 572 21.79 -0.21 -17.88
CA LEU A 572 22.47 -1.45 -18.28
C LEU A 572 21.98 -1.91 -19.65
N TYR A 573 20.66 -2.03 -19.74
CA TYR A 573 19.94 -2.20 -20.99
C TYR A 573 18.96 -1.06 -21.10
N GLY A 574 18.93 -0.37 -22.24
CA GLY A 574 17.86 0.59 -22.50
C GLY A 574 16.52 -0.12 -22.51
N VAL A 575 16.40 -1.16 -23.35
CA VAL A 575 15.26 -2.09 -23.38
C VAL A 575 15.75 -3.54 -23.42
N MET A 576 15.22 -4.37 -22.52
CA MET A 576 15.40 -5.82 -22.51
C MET A 576 14.08 -6.54 -22.77
N LEU A 577 14.03 -7.41 -23.77
CA LEU A 577 12.92 -8.33 -24.05
C LEU A 577 13.36 -9.76 -23.74
N TYR A 578 12.71 -10.40 -22.76
CA TYR A 578 12.94 -11.78 -22.38
C TYR A 578 11.67 -12.60 -22.62
N ARG A 579 11.70 -13.50 -23.60
CA ARG A 579 10.54 -14.31 -24.01
C ARG A 579 9.31 -13.43 -24.29
N ALA A 580 9.53 -12.27 -24.90
CA ALA A 580 8.58 -11.17 -25.04
C ALA A 580 8.42 -10.83 -26.53
N SER A 581 7.68 -11.68 -27.25
CA SER A 581 7.44 -11.55 -28.69
C SER A 581 6.55 -10.37 -29.06
N ASP A 582 6.61 -9.95 -30.33
CA ASP A 582 5.65 -9.04 -30.97
C ASP A 582 5.58 -7.64 -30.34
N ASN A 583 6.67 -7.19 -29.70
CA ASN A 583 6.76 -5.85 -29.15
C ASN A 583 7.29 -4.83 -30.18
N ASN A 584 6.78 -3.60 -30.09
CA ASN A 584 7.14 -2.49 -30.97
C ASN A 584 7.99 -1.45 -30.22
N LEU A 585 9.24 -1.32 -30.62
CA LEU A 585 10.22 -0.36 -30.11
C LEU A 585 10.45 0.71 -31.19
N HIS A 586 9.87 1.90 -31.02
CA HIS A 586 9.99 2.94 -32.05
C HIS A 586 10.33 4.33 -31.55
N GLU A 587 11.19 5.05 -32.27
CA GLU A 587 11.54 6.44 -31.96
C GLU A 587 12.16 6.66 -30.57
N ASN A 588 12.72 5.62 -29.94
CA ASN A 588 13.36 5.79 -28.64
C ASN A 588 14.79 6.33 -28.80
N GLN A 589 15.22 7.14 -27.84
CA GLN A 589 16.56 7.66 -27.73
C GLN A 589 17.26 7.00 -26.54
N ILE A 590 18.30 6.20 -26.80
CA ILE A 590 19.21 5.68 -25.78
C ILE A 590 20.52 6.44 -25.90
N LEU A 591 20.82 7.31 -24.93
CA LEU A 591 21.99 8.20 -25.01
C LEU A 591 23.27 7.60 -24.43
N THR A 592 23.14 6.73 -23.43
CA THR A 592 24.23 5.96 -22.83
C THR A 592 23.69 4.66 -22.26
N SER A 593 24.44 3.57 -22.44
CA SER A 593 24.19 2.31 -21.75
C SER A 593 25.49 1.64 -21.32
N THR A 594 25.50 1.00 -20.14
CA THR A 594 26.68 0.26 -19.62
C THR A 594 26.72 -1.20 -20.10
N GLY A 595 25.69 -1.62 -20.85
CA GLY A 595 25.61 -2.88 -21.58
C GLY A 595 24.92 -2.61 -22.92
N ASN A 596 24.21 -3.60 -23.46
CA ASN A 596 23.55 -3.46 -24.76
C ASN A 596 22.41 -2.43 -24.72
N ALA A 597 22.29 -1.55 -25.71
CA ALA A 597 21.20 -0.57 -25.71
C ALA A 597 19.83 -1.28 -25.85
N PHE A 598 19.69 -2.16 -26.84
CA PHE A 598 18.58 -3.12 -26.92
C PHE A 598 19.08 -4.56 -26.84
N TYR A 599 18.44 -5.37 -25.99
CA TYR A 599 18.72 -6.81 -25.90
C TYR A 599 17.43 -7.62 -25.98
N LEU A 600 17.38 -8.55 -26.92
CA LEU A 600 16.26 -9.45 -27.16
C LEU A 600 16.73 -10.89 -27.01
N TYR A 601 16.03 -11.64 -26.17
CA TYR A 601 16.31 -13.05 -25.90
C TYR A 601 15.02 -13.85 -26.01
N TYR A 602 14.96 -14.81 -26.95
CA TYR A 602 13.75 -15.61 -27.24
C TYR A 602 12.51 -14.75 -27.56
N SER A 603 12.69 -13.63 -28.27
CA SER A 603 11.66 -12.60 -28.45
C SER A 603 11.41 -12.33 -29.94
N ASN A 604 10.69 -13.25 -30.58
CA ASN A 604 10.40 -13.20 -32.02
C ASN A 604 9.50 -12.01 -32.42
N GLY A 605 9.58 -11.60 -33.68
CA GLY A 605 8.64 -10.67 -34.29
C GLY A 605 8.74 -9.22 -33.79
N ALA A 606 9.84 -8.87 -33.11
CA ALA A 606 10.02 -7.51 -32.60
C ALA A 606 10.19 -6.51 -33.75
N LYS A 607 9.58 -5.32 -33.60
CA LYS A 607 9.74 -4.20 -34.55
C LYS A 607 10.56 -3.11 -33.91
N ILE A 608 11.78 -2.90 -34.40
CA ILE A 608 12.76 -1.92 -33.90
C ILE A 608 12.98 -0.87 -34.98
N VAL A 609 12.29 0.27 -34.85
CA VAL A 609 12.14 1.25 -35.94
C VAL A 609 12.48 2.68 -35.51
N ASN A 610 13.22 3.44 -36.31
CA ASN A 610 13.46 4.87 -36.06
C ASN A 610 14.12 5.18 -34.69
N ASN A 611 14.85 4.24 -34.08
CA ASN A 611 15.49 4.48 -32.79
C ASN A 611 16.86 5.12 -32.97
N GLN A 612 17.27 5.92 -31.98
CA GLN A 612 18.59 6.53 -31.90
C GLN A 612 19.34 5.94 -30.71
N ILE A 613 20.45 5.26 -30.98
CA ILE A 613 21.34 4.66 -29.99
C ILE A 613 22.69 5.33 -30.10
N ILE A 614 23.18 5.85 -28.97
CA ILE A 614 24.47 6.53 -28.88
C ILE A 614 25.22 5.99 -27.67
N ASN A 615 26.53 5.78 -27.81
CA ASN A 615 27.46 5.49 -26.70
C ASN A 615 27.01 4.31 -25.81
N SER A 616 26.82 3.14 -26.43
CA SER A 616 26.60 1.88 -25.70
C SER A 616 27.94 1.22 -25.37
N GLU A 617 28.15 0.82 -24.12
CA GLU A 617 29.31 0.01 -23.68
C GLU A 617 29.16 -1.49 -24.01
N GLY A 618 28.03 -1.88 -24.58
CA GLY A 618 27.83 -3.17 -25.24
C GLY A 618 27.47 -3.00 -26.72
N ASN A 619 26.76 -3.98 -27.28
CA ASN A 619 26.21 -3.86 -28.63
C ASN A 619 25.13 -2.78 -28.68
N GLY A 620 24.99 -2.09 -29.81
CA GLY A 620 23.83 -1.22 -30.01
C GLY A 620 22.54 -2.03 -29.92
N MET A 621 22.46 -3.11 -30.69
CA MET A 621 21.35 -4.08 -30.62
C MET A 621 21.88 -5.50 -30.59
N GLN A 622 21.38 -6.32 -29.67
CA GLN A 622 21.67 -7.76 -29.60
C GLN A 622 20.38 -8.57 -29.63
N LEU A 623 20.30 -9.50 -30.59
CA LEU A 623 19.18 -10.42 -30.75
C LEU A 623 19.70 -11.86 -30.66
N GLU A 624 19.15 -12.64 -29.74
CA GLU A 624 19.47 -14.05 -29.55
C GLU A 624 18.20 -14.90 -29.55
N HIS A 625 18.16 -15.95 -30.37
CA HIS A 625 16.98 -16.80 -30.52
C HIS A 625 15.69 -16.00 -30.82
N SER A 626 15.81 -14.91 -31.58
CA SER A 626 14.75 -13.91 -31.77
C SER A 626 14.47 -13.69 -33.26
N GLU A 627 13.75 -14.64 -33.84
CA GLU A 627 13.48 -14.75 -35.27
C GLU A 627 12.47 -13.70 -35.77
N HIS A 628 12.45 -13.47 -37.08
CA HIS A 628 11.45 -12.63 -37.77
C HIS A 628 11.37 -11.18 -37.29
N SER A 629 12.44 -10.66 -36.69
CA SER A 629 12.49 -9.28 -36.22
C SER A 629 12.72 -8.31 -37.37
N THR A 630 12.16 -7.11 -37.27
CA THR A 630 12.38 -6.00 -38.22
C THR A 630 13.20 -4.91 -37.54
N ILE A 631 14.39 -4.62 -38.07
CA ILE A 631 15.30 -3.57 -37.63
C ILE A 631 15.43 -2.58 -38.77
N ARG A 632 14.77 -1.42 -38.69
CA ARG A 632 14.84 -0.45 -39.79
C ARG A 632 14.93 1.01 -39.37
N ASP A 633 15.56 1.80 -40.22
CA ASP A 633 15.63 3.26 -40.10
C ASP A 633 16.22 3.71 -38.74
N ASN A 634 17.07 2.89 -38.11
CA ASN A 634 17.70 3.23 -36.83
C ASN A 634 19.08 3.88 -37.04
N ALA A 635 19.46 4.79 -36.15
CA ALA A 635 20.81 5.36 -36.08
C ALA A 635 21.54 4.80 -34.85
N ILE A 636 22.67 4.11 -35.07
CA ILE A 636 23.44 3.38 -34.06
C ILE A 636 24.89 3.85 -34.11
N VAL A 637 25.29 4.64 -33.11
CA VAL A 637 26.53 5.40 -33.15
C VAL A 637 27.40 5.13 -31.92
N ASN A 638 28.70 4.93 -32.14
CA ASN A 638 29.73 4.85 -31.09
C ASN A 638 29.48 3.76 -30.02
N CYS A 639 29.02 2.58 -30.42
CA CYS A 639 28.97 1.43 -29.52
C CYS A 639 30.37 0.82 -29.35
N THR A 640 30.70 0.28 -28.17
CA THR A 640 32.03 -0.31 -27.91
C THR A 640 32.15 -1.76 -28.39
N GLU A 641 31.03 -2.40 -28.71
CA GLU A 641 30.96 -3.68 -29.41
C GLU A 641 30.33 -3.44 -30.80
N HIS A 642 29.52 -4.37 -31.30
CA HIS A 642 28.90 -4.26 -32.61
C HIS A 642 27.76 -3.24 -32.63
N GLY A 643 27.48 -2.66 -33.80
CA GLY A 643 26.26 -1.87 -33.98
C GLY A 643 25.01 -2.75 -33.83
N VAL A 644 24.92 -3.80 -34.65
CA VAL A 644 23.87 -4.82 -34.60
C VAL A 644 24.49 -6.21 -34.55
N TYR A 645 24.09 -7.03 -33.57
CA TYR A 645 24.52 -8.41 -33.39
C TYR A 645 23.32 -9.37 -33.35
N LEU A 646 23.28 -10.34 -34.25
CA LEU A 646 22.27 -11.40 -34.26
C LEU A 646 22.93 -12.77 -34.08
N ARG A 647 22.33 -13.61 -33.24
CA ARG A 647 22.73 -15.00 -33.05
C ARG A 647 21.51 -15.94 -33.01
N TYR A 648 21.52 -17.02 -33.77
CA TYR A 648 20.39 -17.97 -33.86
C TYR A 648 19.05 -17.26 -34.09
N SER A 649 19.03 -16.19 -34.90
CA SER A 649 17.88 -15.29 -35.06
C SER A 649 17.58 -15.15 -36.54
N ASP A 650 16.94 -16.17 -37.08
CA ASP A 650 16.72 -16.34 -38.51
C ASP A 650 15.68 -15.35 -39.06
N SER A 651 15.72 -15.16 -40.38
CA SER A 651 14.65 -14.47 -41.12
C SER A 651 14.36 -13.04 -40.66
N ALA A 652 15.38 -12.33 -40.16
CA ALA A 652 15.26 -10.92 -39.79
C ALA A 652 15.36 -10.00 -41.02
N LEU A 653 14.75 -8.81 -40.94
CA LEU A 653 14.91 -7.72 -41.90
C LEU A 653 15.74 -6.60 -41.27
N ILE A 654 16.91 -6.28 -41.83
CA ILE A 654 17.78 -5.19 -41.42
C ILE A 654 17.86 -4.17 -42.56
N GLN A 655 17.11 -3.08 -42.45
CA GLN A 655 16.92 -2.15 -43.58
C GLN A 655 17.15 -0.68 -43.23
N ASN A 656 17.85 0.08 -44.09
CA ASN A 656 17.98 1.54 -43.98
C ASN A 656 18.53 2.04 -42.63
N ASN A 657 19.35 1.24 -41.95
CA ASN A 657 19.97 1.66 -40.70
C ASN A 657 21.29 2.39 -40.98
N ASP A 658 21.61 3.36 -40.14
CA ASP A 658 22.87 4.10 -40.11
C ASP A 658 23.71 3.61 -38.94
N LEU A 659 24.80 2.90 -39.23
CA LEU A 659 25.69 2.27 -38.26
C LEU A 659 27.08 2.89 -38.36
N GLU A 660 27.37 3.85 -37.48
CA GLU A 660 28.56 4.69 -37.55
C GLU A 660 29.47 4.57 -36.32
N GLY A 661 30.78 4.45 -36.55
CA GLY A 661 31.77 4.66 -35.48
C GLY A 661 31.76 3.61 -34.37
N ASN A 662 31.17 2.43 -34.59
CA ASN A 662 31.15 1.36 -33.60
C ASN A 662 32.53 0.68 -33.55
N LYS A 663 33.00 0.33 -32.35
CA LYS A 663 34.32 -0.32 -32.17
C LYS A 663 34.34 -1.79 -32.58
N GLY A 664 33.17 -2.43 -32.65
CA GLY A 664 33.01 -3.77 -33.21
C GLY A 664 32.78 -3.73 -34.72
N ASP A 665 32.17 -4.80 -35.24
CA ASP A 665 31.62 -4.80 -36.60
C ASP A 665 30.36 -3.91 -36.65
N GLY A 666 30.06 -3.31 -37.80
CA GLY A 666 28.80 -2.59 -37.98
C GLY A 666 27.60 -3.52 -37.75
N ILE A 667 27.55 -4.62 -38.51
CA ILE A 667 26.58 -5.71 -38.36
C ILE A 667 27.32 -7.04 -38.23
N HIS A 668 26.93 -7.87 -37.27
CA HIS A 668 27.49 -9.21 -37.06
C HIS A 668 26.38 -10.26 -36.97
N LEU A 669 26.47 -11.30 -37.82
CA LEU A 669 25.51 -12.39 -37.92
C LEU A 669 26.17 -13.72 -37.58
N ARG A 670 25.56 -14.50 -36.68
CA ARG A 670 26.15 -15.74 -36.18
C ARG A 670 25.17 -16.90 -36.09
N PHE A 671 25.50 -18.03 -36.71
CA PHE A 671 24.71 -19.27 -36.67
C PHE A 671 23.23 -19.05 -37.01
N LEU A 672 22.95 -18.47 -38.17
CA LEU A 672 21.60 -18.07 -38.57
C LEU A 672 21.42 -18.09 -40.10
N SER A 673 20.19 -17.99 -40.59
CA SER A 673 19.94 -17.92 -42.03
C SER A 673 18.75 -17.05 -42.41
N GLY A 674 18.65 -16.73 -43.71
CA GLY A 674 17.49 -16.06 -44.30
C GLY A 674 17.36 -14.58 -43.92
N VAL A 675 18.41 -13.93 -43.45
CA VAL A 675 18.38 -12.51 -43.09
C VAL A 675 18.47 -11.65 -44.35
N ASP A 676 17.67 -10.59 -44.38
CA ASP A 676 17.58 -9.63 -45.47
C ASP A 676 18.17 -8.28 -45.04
N ILE A 677 19.35 -7.95 -45.55
CA ILE A 677 20.15 -6.78 -45.19
C ILE A 677 20.19 -5.83 -46.38
N ARG A 678 19.44 -4.72 -46.31
CA ARG A 678 19.29 -3.82 -47.46
C ARG A 678 19.33 -2.33 -47.16
N GLY A 679 19.96 -1.55 -48.04
CA GLY A 679 19.91 -0.08 -47.94
C GLY A 679 20.59 0.50 -46.70
N ASN A 680 21.40 -0.26 -45.96
CA ASN A 680 22.05 0.22 -44.74
C ASN A 680 23.31 1.02 -45.08
N LEU A 681 23.55 2.07 -44.31
CA LEU A 681 24.81 2.80 -44.28
C LEU A 681 25.66 2.25 -43.14
N ILE A 682 26.79 1.63 -43.47
CA ILE A 682 27.70 0.98 -42.51
C ILE A 682 29.06 1.64 -42.63
N ASN A 683 29.29 2.67 -41.82
CA ASN A 683 30.40 3.60 -42.02
C ASN A 683 31.35 3.67 -40.82
N SER A 684 32.65 3.69 -41.08
CA SER A 684 33.67 4.06 -40.09
C SER A 684 33.66 3.21 -38.80
N ASN A 685 33.28 1.93 -38.88
CA ASN A 685 33.37 0.99 -37.76
C ASN A 685 34.81 0.45 -37.65
N GLU A 686 35.31 0.21 -36.44
CA GLU A 686 36.72 -0.15 -36.19
C GLU A 686 37.07 -1.56 -36.70
N LEU A 687 36.10 -2.47 -36.79
CA LEU A 687 36.28 -3.80 -37.38
C LEU A 687 35.68 -3.89 -38.79
N THR A 688 34.88 -4.91 -39.06
CA THR A 688 34.28 -5.19 -40.38
C THR A 688 33.01 -4.37 -40.54
N GLY A 689 32.65 -3.99 -41.76
CA GLY A 689 31.32 -3.43 -41.99
C GLY A 689 30.24 -4.46 -41.63
N LEU A 690 30.25 -5.61 -42.31
CA LEU A 690 29.29 -6.69 -42.11
C LEU A 690 30.02 -8.06 -42.03
N HIS A 691 29.82 -8.80 -40.95
CA HIS A 691 30.48 -10.09 -40.73
C HIS A 691 29.44 -11.21 -40.56
N LEU A 692 29.52 -12.23 -41.42
CA LEU A 692 28.71 -13.44 -41.39
C LEU A 692 29.59 -14.62 -40.94
N PHE A 693 29.21 -15.26 -39.84
CA PHE A 693 29.92 -16.41 -39.27
C PHE A 693 28.95 -17.58 -39.07
N TYR A 694 29.11 -18.64 -39.87
CA TYR A 694 28.11 -19.71 -39.99
C TYR A 694 26.71 -19.14 -40.29
N ALA A 695 26.62 -18.24 -41.27
CA ALA A 695 25.39 -17.58 -41.65
C ALA A 695 25.11 -17.74 -43.14
N SER A 696 24.15 -18.60 -43.49
CA SER A 696 23.87 -18.98 -44.88
C SER A 696 22.54 -18.42 -45.38
N ASP A 697 22.32 -18.46 -46.70
CA ASP A 697 21.05 -18.07 -47.34
C ASP A 697 20.60 -16.63 -47.06
N ASN A 698 21.54 -15.70 -46.87
CA ASN A 698 21.22 -14.30 -46.58
C ASN A 698 21.27 -13.44 -47.85
N VAL A 699 20.49 -12.36 -47.86
CA VAL A 699 20.49 -11.35 -48.91
C VAL A 699 21.15 -10.08 -48.39
N ILE A 700 22.19 -9.63 -49.07
CA ILE A 700 22.93 -8.39 -48.77
C ILE A 700 22.83 -7.51 -50.01
N GLN A 701 21.94 -6.52 -49.99
CA GLN A 701 21.60 -5.75 -51.18
C GLN A 701 21.62 -4.24 -50.97
N ALA A 702 22.22 -3.49 -51.90
CA ALA A 702 22.14 -2.04 -51.93
C ALA A 702 22.61 -1.35 -50.63
N ASN A 703 23.57 -1.94 -49.92
CA ASN A 703 24.17 -1.33 -48.73
C ASN A 703 25.37 -0.46 -49.12
N GLU A 704 25.57 0.64 -48.40
CA GLU A 704 26.74 1.51 -48.50
C GLU A 704 27.70 1.15 -47.35
N ILE A 705 28.78 0.42 -47.66
CA ILE A 705 29.70 -0.12 -46.65
C ILE A 705 31.05 0.58 -46.80
N LEU A 706 31.28 1.58 -45.95
CA LEU A 706 32.28 2.63 -46.16
C LEU A 706 33.27 2.74 -45.00
N ASN A 707 34.55 2.98 -45.30
CA ASN A 707 35.58 3.40 -44.35
C ASN A 707 35.76 2.52 -43.10
N ASN A 708 35.41 1.23 -43.16
CA ASN A 708 35.55 0.34 -42.00
C ASN A 708 37.02 -0.12 -41.82
N GLY A 709 37.42 -0.40 -40.58
CA GLY A 709 38.81 -0.70 -40.19
C GLY A 709 39.32 -2.07 -40.68
N LYS A 710 38.44 -2.94 -41.17
CA LYS A 710 38.77 -4.22 -41.82
C LYS A 710 38.12 -4.33 -43.20
N PHE A 711 37.53 -5.48 -43.52
CA PHE A 711 36.84 -5.69 -44.78
C PHE A 711 35.45 -5.03 -44.74
N GLY A 712 34.91 -4.72 -45.92
CA GLY A 712 33.50 -4.34 -46.02
C GLY A 712 32.58 -5.49 -45.60
N VAL A 713 32.73 -6.67 -46.21
CA VAL A 713 32.02 -7.90 -45.85
C VAL A 713 32.98 -9.07 -45.62
N ILE A 714 32.75 -9.87 -44.57
CA ILE A 714 33.39 -11.18 -44.37
C ILE A 714 32.31 -12.26 -44.36
N LEU A 715 32.51 -13.31 -45.17
CA LEU A 715 31.75 -14.55 -45.18
C LEU A 715 32.67 -15.66 -44.63
N ASP A 716 32.42 -16.15 -43.42
CA ASP A 716 33.18 -17.23 -42.77
C ASP A 716 32.26 -18.43 -42.49
N HIS A 717 32.53 -19.58 -43.10
CA HIS A 717 31.65 -20.76 -43.09
C HIS A 717 30.19 -20.43 -43.45
N SER A 718 30.00 -19.53 -44.40
CA SER A 718 28.72 -18.87 -44.70
C SER A 718 28.38 -19.07 -46.18
N ASP A 719 27.54 -20.06 -46.45
CA ASP A 719 27.25 -20.55 -47.79
C ASP A 719 26.00 -19.88 -48.41
N ASP A 720 25.89 -19.94 -49.73
CA ASP A 720 24.66 -19.61 -50.47
C ASP A 720 24.10 -18.19 -50.22
N ASN A 721 24.96 -17.22 -49.90
CA ASN A 721 24.57 -15.83 -49.71
C ASN A 721 24.54 -15.04 -51.03
N LEU A 722 23.60 -14.10 -51.15
CA LEU A 722 23.47 -13.20 -52.29
C LEU A 722 23.94 -11.79 -51.94
N LEU A 723 25.07 -11.36 -52.52
CA LEU A 723 25.60 -10.00 -52.38
C LEU A 723 25.43 -9.25 -53.70
N THR A 724 24.54 -8.26 -53.74
CA THR A 724 24.29 -7.50 -54.98
C THR A 724 24.04 -6.00 -54.78
N ARG A 725 24.51 -5.17 -55.71
CA ARG A 725 24.32 -3.70 -55.70
C ARG A 725 24.85 -2.99 -54.47
N ASN A 726 25.77 -3.59 -53.71
CA ASN A 726 26.41 -2.93 -52.59
C ASN A 726 27.55 -2.03 -53.07
N VAL A 727 27.76 -0.92 -52.38
CA VAL A 727 28.85 0.04 -52.62
C VAL A 727 29.90 -0.15 -51.54
N PHE A 728 31.16 -0.33 -51.96
CA PHE A 728 32.30 -0.53 -51.05
C PHE A 728 33.38 0.51 -51.29
N GLU A 729 33.63 1.38 -50.30
CA GLU A 729 34.67 2.42 -50.37
C GLU A 729 35.48 2.49 -49.08
N GLY A 730 36.78 2.78 -49.16
CA GLY A 730 37.60 3.14 -47.99
C GLY A 730 37.82 2.05 -46.92
N ASN A 731 37.32 0.82 -47.12
CA ASN A 731 37.50 -0.28 -46.16
C ASN A 731 38.96 -0.77 -46.16
N SER A 732 39.59 -0.77 -44.98
CA SER A 732 41.06 -0.84 -44.85
C SER A 732 41.68 -2.18 -45.29
N ALA A 733 40.96 -3.30 -45.15
CA ALA A 733 41.47 -4.63 -45.53
C ALA A 733 40.95 -5.11 -46.91
N GLY A 734 39.94 -4.45 -47.48
CA GLY A 734 39.35 -4.78 -48.78
C GLY A 734 37.82 -4.77 -48.78
N SER A 735 37.20 -5.01 -49.93
CA SER A 735 35.72 -4.99 -50.03
C SER A 735 35.06 -6.23 -49.43
N ILE A 736 35.45 -7.43 -49.88
CA ILE A 736 34.79 -8.69 -49.53
C ILE A 736 35.86 -9.77 -49.30
N GLN A 737 35.70 -10.58 -48.26
CA GLN A 737 36.49 -11.78 -47.99
C GLN A 737 35.58 -12.99 -47.83
N GLU A 738 35.90 -14.08 -48.54
CA GLU A 738 35.28 -15.40 -48.37
C GLU A 738 36.27 -16.36 -47.70
N LYS A 739 35.82 -17.04 -46.66
CA LYS A 739 36.61 -18.02 -45.91
C LYS A 739 35.75 -19.26 -45.67
N ASP A 740 36.24 -20.41 -46.14
CA ASP A 740 35.58 -21.71 -45.99
C ASP A 740 34.07 -21.66 -46.35
N SER A 741 33.75 -20.87 -47.38
CA SER A 741 32.38 -20.56 -47.81
C SER A 741 32.23 -20.88 -49.30
N THR A 742 31.06 -21.37 -49.69
CA THR A 742 30.74 -21.88 -51.03
C THR A 742 29.34 -21.44 -51.46
N GLY A 743 29.05 -21.48 -52.76
CA GLY A 743 27.69 -21.17 -53.27
C GLY A 743 27.29 -19.68 -53.24
N ASN A 744 28.13 -18.79 -52.72
CA ASN A 744 27.83 -17.36 -52.66
C ASN A 744 27.77 -16.72 -54.06
N THR A 745 26.75 -15.88 -54.28
CA THR A 745 26.56 -15.11 -55.51
C THR A 745 26.88 -13.65 -55.28
N ILE A 746 28.04 -13.20 -55.77
CA ILE A 746 28.53 -11.83 -55.61
C ILE A 746 28.48 -11.12 -56.98
N THR A 747 27.44 -10.32 -57.22
CA THR A 747 27.20 -9.73 -58.57
C THR A 747 26.72 -8.29 -58.51
N GLY A 748 27.20 -7.45 -59.43
CA GLY A 748 26.74 -6.06 -59.56
C GLY A 748 27.02 -5.19 -58.34
N ASN A 749 28.10 -5.46 -57.60
CA ASN A 749 28.57 -4.61 -56.49
C ASN A 749 29.59 -3.61 -57.03
N GLU A 750 29.51 -2.36 -56.57
CA GLU A 750 30.35 -1.26 -57.05
C GLU A 750 31.53 -1.04 -56.09
N ARG A 751 32.73 -1.01 -56.66
CA ARG A 751 33.87 -0.31 -56.06
C ARG A 751 33.89 1.06 -56.73
N PRO A 752 33.70 2.19 -56.03
CA PRO A 752 33.91 3.47 -56.67
C PRO A 752 35.33 3.49 -57.24
N GLN A 753 35.45 3.72 -58.55
CA GLN A 753 36.72 4.11 -59.13
C GLN A 753 37.15 5.43 -58.48
N GLU A 754 38.46 5.60 -58.30
CA GLU A 754 39.07 6.89 -57.99
C GLU A 754 38.74 7.91 -59.10
N GLU A 755 37.55 8.51 -59.07
CA GLU A 755 37.26 9.75 -59.74
C GLU A 755 36.61 10.68 -58.72
N ARG A 756 37.45 11.39 -57.97
CA ARG A 756 37.00 12.62 -57.32
C ARG A 756 36.63 13.60 -58.43
N PRO A 757 35.39 14.12 -58.47
CA PRO A 757 35.19 15.44 -59.04
C PRO A 757 35.97 16.40 -58.12
N LEU A 758 36.87 17.19 -58.70
CA LEU A 758 37.44 18.37 -58.05
C LEU A 758 36.27 19.23 -57.57
N LEU A 759 35.94 19.16 -56.27
CA LEU A 759 35.21 20.23 -55.63
C LEU A 759 36.16 21.43 -55.62
N ASP A 760 35.84 22.38 -56.47
CA ASP A 760 36.57 23.60 -56.74
C ASP A 760 36.96 24.32 -55.43
N GLU A 761 38.26 24.43 -55.15
CA GLU A 761 38.80 25.18 -54.01
C GLU A 761 38.26 26.62 -53.97
N GLN A 762 37.76 27.15 -55.09
CA GLN A 762 37.13 28.46 -55.18
C GLN A 762 35.86 28.60 -54.34
N LEU A 763 35.06 27.54 -54.13
CA LEU A 763 33.80 27.63 -53.36
C LEU A 763 34.07 27.78 -51.85
N ILE A 764 35.15 27.18 -51.37
CA ILE A 764 35.61 27.32 -49.97
C ILE A 764 36.12 28.74 -49.73
N TRP A 765 36.89 29.32 -50.67
CA TRP A 765 37.32 30.72 -50.58
C TRP A 765 36.15 31.72 -50.65
N VAL A 766 35.11 31.43 -51.43
CA VAL A 766 33.89 32.25 -51.48
C VAL A 766 33.12 32.20 -50.16
N LEU A 767 33.00 31.02 -49.53
CA LEU A 767 32.38 30.90 -48.20
C LEU A 767 33.19 31.62 -47.11
N TYR A 768 34.52 31.50 -47.12
CA TYR A 768 35.40 32.26 -46.21
C TYR A 768 35.30 33.77 -46.44
N ALA A 769 35.17 34.23 -47.70
CA ALA A 769 34.98 35.65 -48.02
C ALA A 769 33.61 36.17 -47.54
N VAL A 770 32.54 35.38 -47.67
CA VAL A 770 31.20 35.75 -47.21
C VAL A 770 31.14 35.85 -45.67
N PHE A 771 31.78 34.94 -44.94
CA PHE A 771 31.88 35.02 -43.47
C PHE A 771 32.77 36.18 -43.00
N ALA A 772 33.88 36.46 -43.69
CA ALA A 772 34.75 37.59 -43.39
C ALA A 772 34.04 38.95 -43.61
N ILE A 773 33.28 39.08 -44.70
CA ILE A 773 32.49 40.30 -44.99
C ILE A 773 31.34 40.47 -43.98
N GLY A 774 30.68 39.38 -43.57
CA GLY A 774 29.67 39.40 -42.50
C GLY A 774 30.22 39.86 -41.14
N GLY A 775 31.43 39.41 -40.77
CA GLY A 775 32.11 39.83 -39.55
C GLY A 775 32.53 41.30 -39.56
N ILE A 776 32.97 41.82 -40.71
CA ILE A 776 33.37 43.23 -40.88
C ILE A 776 32.14 44.15 -40.84
N LEU A 777 31.03 43.76 -41.46
CA LEU A 777 29.77 44.52 -41.42
C LEU A 777 29.14 44.53 -40.02
N GLY A 778 29.21 43.42 -39.27
CA GLY A 778 28.77 43.37 -37.87
C GLY A 778 29.60 44.28 -36.96
N THR A 779 30.91 44.35 -37.19
CA THR A 779 31.82 45.22 -36.41
C THR A 779 31.61 46.70 -36.74
N LEU A 780 31.36 47.05 -38.01
CA LEU A 780 31.01 48.41 -38.44
C LEU A 780 29.63 48.86 -37.93
N PHE A 781 28.66 47.94 -37.81
CA PHE A 781 27.34 48.24 -37.22
C PHE A 781 27.43 48.53 -35.72
N ILE A 782 28.28 47.81 -34.99
CA ILE A 782 28.55 48.05 -33.56
C ILE A 782 29.33 49.36 -33.35
N ILE A 783 30.27 49.70 -34.23
CA ILE A 783 31.01 50.98 -34.18
C ILE A 783 30.09 52.18 -34.51
N ARG A 784 29.13 52.01 -35.42
CA ARG A 784 28.16 53.07 -35.76
C ARG A 784 27.16 53.34 -34.63
N ARG A 785 26.70 52.30 -33.91
CA ARG A 785 25.83 52.45 -32.73
C ARG A 785 26.51 53.07 -31.50
N ARG A 786 27.84 53.03 -31.40
CA ARG A 786 28.61 53.69 -30.31
C ARG A 786 28.93 55.17 -30.57
N LYS A 787 28.61 55.71 -31.75
CA LYS A 787 28.76 57.14 -32.07
C LYS A 787 27.44 57.93 -31.98
N GLU A 788 26.32 57.26 -31.72
CA GLU A 788 24.98 57.88 -31.56
C GLU A 788 24.38 57.68 -30.15
N SER A 789 25.20 57.30 -29.16
CA SER A 789 24.84 57.26 -27.73
C SER A 789 25.54 58.34 -26.93
#